data_AF-A0A1Y1US75-F1
#
_entry.id   AF-A0A1Y1US75-F1
#
_cell.length_a   1.000
_cell.length_b   1.000
_cell.length_c   1.000
_cell.angle_alpha   90.00
_cell.angle_beta   90.00
_cell.angle_gamma   90.00
#
_symmetry.space_group_name_H-M   'P 1'
#
loop_
_entity.id
_entity.type
_entity.pdbx_description
1 polymer ?
#
loop_
_entity_poly.entity_id
_entity_poly.type
_entity_poly.pdbx_seq_one_letter_code
_entity_poly.pdbx_strand_id
1 'polypeptide(L)'
;MAPQRQLSTGSCRKPSRQQDVFLGIALQIGEQPKTAASESGDKSRRDLEYTIVLHDGTGVIGSETFHYVWHTHGLDDEARKDQAKSFAGEVLATMREIQTTRSMKICLIAVAQPVPEEIKSSGRGTHFLPTVWLHVDAIPFTILPSTAIFTKLPSPSTQAGATAAVSAAVKYLHAATHTATTATLDNNDHHVQVDCDGQVTLCDLIHYEESTSPQLWSRFMALAKLIRGTNTSIHFFSATPQGGGVALMRHALVRLWKLVGVQVKWFVPEGHPTVFDITKRKMHNVLQGVAPQGTEMTDEDKQCFELWTEQNYESFWSRGAIDASVIVIDDPQLTALIPIIKKRRPDAKIIFRSHIQIQSNLTDDPSTPQYRTWNYLFNFVKQTDLFLAHPVKFFIPKNVHENLPVLYMPPSTDPLDGLNKLYGHHSVTYYREYFNHLASSQGDVAIDWARGYICQIARFDPSKGIDVLLEAYLKFRQKLEKSSFPPEDGGPQLIIMGHGSVDDPDGTMIYEMCHDILSKEEYQLVNGDVAVVRAPPSDSLLGCILQGAWVATQLSTREGFEVKVTEAINKRVPIIASDAGGIPVQVKQSLNGWVVPAGRSEPVATLLYDIYTGKAKVKRPVPKGRDTQGETDPNAVAEAYVGGYEQPVPPVRADIGSTSEDYWTVGNAAKWMLLFSKILQLQVPEGLGGTDADLLNGMRASERIGGKEVDATAVWQMVMGTDMLKGEGEIR
;
A
#
# COMPACT_ATOMS: atom_id res chain seq x y z
N MET A 1 -18.47 -0.07 -39.75
CA MET A 1 -18.54 -1.54 -39.56
C MET A 1 -17.85 -1.83 -38.26
N ALA A 2 -18.52 -2.46 -37.29
CA ALA A 2 -17.82 -2.97 -36.11
C ALA A 2 -16.77 -3.99 -36.59
N PRO A 3 -15.53 -3.97 -36.10
CA PRO A 3 -14.57 -5.01 -36.45
C PRO A 3 -15.20 -6.36 -36.10
N GLN A 4 -15.17 -7.30 -37.05
CA GLN A 4 -15.58 -8.68 -36.80
C GLN A 4 -14.61 -9.26 -35.76
N ARG A 5 -15.03 -9.25 -34.50
CA ARG A 5 -14.30 -9.81 -33.36
C ARG A 5 -14.37 -11.33 -33.46
N GLN A 6 -13.23 -11.97 -33.59
CA GLN A 6 -13.08 -13.39 -33.36
C GLN A 6 -11.63 -13.65 -32.91
N LEU A 7 -11.37 -13.42 -31.61
CA LEU A 7 -10.28 -14.07 -30.87
C LEU A 7 -10.16 -15.49 -31.38
N SER A 8 -8.99 -15.90 -31.90
CA SER A 8 -8.76 -17.19 -32.57
C SER A 8 -9.48 -18.31 -31.79
N THR A 9 -10.69 -18.68 -32.24
CA THR A 9 -11.61 -19.51 -31.48
C THR A 9 -11.11 -20.93 -31.55
N GLY A 10 -10.57 -21.43 -30.45
CA GLY A 10 -10.17 -22.84 -30.33
C GLY A 10 -10.31 -23.43 -28.92
N SER A 11 -10.75 -22.66 -27.91
CA SER A 11 -10.91 -23.20 -26.57
C SER A 11 -12.37 -23.55 -26.29
N CYS A 12 -12.66 -24.86 -26.27
CA CYS A 12 -13.91 -25.40 -25.70
C CYS A 12 -13.80 -25.57 -24.17
N ARG A 13 -12.77 -25.03 -23.51
CA ARG A 13 -12.61 -25.13 -22.06
C ARG A 13 -13.74 -24.36 -21.39
N LYS A 14 -14.48 -25.04 -20.52
CA LYS A 14 -15.49 -24.47 -19.63
C LYS A 14 -15.00 -24.65 -18.20
N PRO A 15 -14.08 -23.81 -17.71
CA PRO A 15 -13.63 -23.92 -16.34
C PRO A 15 -14.84 -23.75 -15.41
N SER A 16 -14.92 -24.57 -14.37
CA SER A 16 -15.98 -24.49 -13.36
C SER A 16 -15.81 -23.31 -12.40
N ARG A 17 -14.74 -22.52 -12.56
CA ARG A 17 -14.33 -21.39 -11.72
C ARG A 17 -13.73 -20.29 -12.58
N GLN A 18 -13.70 -19.06 -12.05
CA GLN A 18 -12.95 -18.00 -12.70
C GLN A 18 -11.46 -18.38 -12.82
N GLN A 19 -10.92 -18.22 -14.02
CA GLN A 19 -9.53 -18.58 -14.34
C GLN A 19 -8.65 -17.34 -14.35
N ASP A 20 -7.51 -17.41 -13.68
CA ASP A 20 -6.47 -16.39 -13.77
C ASP A 20 -5.80 -16.42 -15.15
N VAL A 21 -5.66 -15.25 -15.75
CA VAL A 21 -5.02 -15.06 -17.05
C VAL A 21 -4.09 -13.86 -17.03
N PHE A 22 -3.10 -13.90 -17.92
CA PHE A 22 -2.07 -12.90 -18.11
C PHE A 22 -2.14 -12.47 -19.57
N LEU A 23 -2.12 -11.16 -19.82
CA LEU A 23 -2.22 -10.63 -21.17
C LEU A 23 -0.86 -10.14 -21.65
N GLY A 24 -0.52 -10.43 -22.90
CA GLY A 24 0.56 -9.78 -23.62
C GLY A 24 0.00 -8.80 -24.63
N ILE A 25 0.57 -7.61 -24.73
CA ILE A 25 0.19 -6.58 -25.70
C ILE A 25 1.43 -6.10 -26.43
N ALA A 26 1.37 -6.01 -27.75
CA ALA A 26 2.37 -5.33 -28.55
C ALA A 26 1.69 -4.47 -29.60
N LEU A 27 2.32 -3.34 -29.93
CA LEU A 27 1.77 -2.32 -30.81
C LEU A 27 2.80 -1.98 -31.89
N GLN A 28 2.33 -1.75 -33.11
CA GLN A 28 3.14 -1.29 -34.22
C GLN A 28 2.34 -0.32 -35.09
N ILE A 29 2.89 0.85 -35.36
CA ILE A 29 2.30 1.79 -36.33
C ILE A 29 2.98 1.60 -37.68
N GLY A 30 2.21 1.24 -38.71
CA GLY A 30 2.70 1.04 -40.09
C GLY A 30 3.36 2.27 -40.70
N GLU A 31 4.25 2.11 -41.68
CA GLU A 31 4.93 3.25 -42.32
C GLU A 31 3.95 4.23 -42.98
N GLN A 32 4.28 5.53 -42.98
CA GLN A 32 3.52 6.52 -43.75
C GLN A 32 3.62 6.17 -45.25
N PRO A 33 2.51 6.04 -46.00
CA PRO A 33 2.57 5.62 -47.40
C PRO A 33 3.40 6.62 -48.24
N LYS A 34 4.45 6.11 -48.89
CA LYS A 34 5.45 6.91 -49.63
C LYS A 34 5.03 7.34 -51.04
N THR A 35 3.88 6.91 -51.56
CA THR A 35 3.48 7.19 -52.96
C THR A 35 2.01 7.54 -53.11
N ALA A 36 1.77 8.65 -53.83
CA ALA A 36 0.46 9.12 -54.24
C ALA A 36 -0.20 8.10 -55.19
N ALA A 37 -1.17 7.32 -54.69
CA ALA A 37 -2.12 6.60 -55.53
C ALA A 37 -3.33 6.12 -54.70
N SER A 38 -4.12 7.04 -54.17
CA SER A 38 -5.57 6.86 -54.10
C SER A 38 -6.22 8.22 -54.23
N GLU A 39 -7.12 8.36 -55.19
CA GLU A 39 -7.91 9.57 -55.47
C GLU A 39 -9.01 9.81 -54.40
N SER A 40 -8.75 9.44 -53.15
CA SER A 40 -9.62 9.68 -52.00
C SER A 40 -8.81 10.24 -50.81
N GLY A 41 -8.14 11.36 -51.06
CA GLY A 41 -8.15 12.53 -50.17
C GLY A 41 -7.60 12.50 -48.74
N ASP A 42 -7.02 11.42 -48.19
CA ASP A 42 -6.57 11.48 -46.79
C ASP A 42 -5.17 10.88 -46.53
N LYS A 43 -4.14 11.72 -46.70
CA LYS A 43 -2.73 11.42 -46.37
C LYS A 43 -2.42 11.47 -44.86
N SER A 44 -3.43 11.62 -43.99
CA SER A 44 -3.24 11.78 -42.54
C SER A 44 -3.31 10.47 -41.73
N ARG A 45 -3.65 9.34 -42.36
CA ARG A 45 -3.98 8.07 -41.67
C ARG A 45 -2.84 7.04 -41.74
N ARG A 46 -2.51 6.44 -40.61
CA ARG A 46 -1.63 5.26 -40.48
C ARG A 46 -2.41 4.11 -39.85
N ASP A 47 -2.01 2.89 -40.15
CA ASP A 47 -2.56 1.70 -39.51
C ASP A 47 -1.78 1.41 -38.21
N LEU A 48 -2.47 1.43 -37.07
CA LEU A 48 -1.96 0.98 -35.78
C LEU A 48 -2.40 -0.47 -35.58
N GLU A 49 -1.49 -1.40 -35.81
CA GLU A 49 -1.69 -2.80 -35.50
C GLU A 49 -1.37 -3.04 -34.02
N TYR A 50 -2.24 -3.76 -33.31
CA TYR A 50 -1.91 -4.26 -31.97
C TYR A 50 -2.42 -5.69 -31.79
N THR A 51 -1.67 -6.51 -31.06
CA THR A 51 -2.09 -7.88 -30.71
C THR A 51 -2.26 -8.01 -29.22
N ILE A 52 -3.34 -8.66 -28.80
CA ILE A 52 -3.55 -9.13 -27.42
C ILE A 52 -3.37 -10.65 -27.41
N VAL A 53 -2.44 -11.15 -26.60
CA VAL A 53 -2.17 -12.57 -26.36
C VAL A 53 -2.68 -12.95 -24.98
N LEU A 54 -3.43 -14.04 -24.88
CA LEU A 54 -3.92 -14.61 -23.62
C LEU A 54 -3.01 -15.76 -23.19
N HIS A 55 -2.55 -15.72 -21.95
CA HIS A 55 -1.70 -16.72 -21.33
C HIS A 55 -2.34 -17.19 -20.01
N ASP A 56 -2.39 -18.51 -19.74
CA ASP A 56 -3.02 -19.07 -18.53
C ASP A 56 -2.04 -19.34 -17.37
N GLY A 57 -0.83 -18.79 -17.50
CA GLY A 57 0.30 -19.03 -16.58
C GLY A 57 1.16 -20.22 -17.00
N THR A 58 0.61 -21.16 -17.79
CA THR A 58 1.36 -22.32 -18.31
C THR A 58 1.72 -22.20 -19.79
N GLY A 59 0.92 -21.46 -20.56
CA GLY A 59 1.19 -21.19 -21.95
C GLY A 59 0.19 -20.23 -22.58
N VAL A 60 0.43 -19.90 -23.85
CA VAL A 60 -0.50 -19.11 -24.67
C VAL A 60 -1.72 -19.97 -25.01
N ILE A 61 -2.91 -19.43 -24.75
CA ILE A 61 -4.20 -20.09 -25.02
C ILE A 61 -5.03 -19.38 -26.09
N GLY A 62 -4.58 -18.21 -26.56
CA GLY A 62 -5.21 -17.50 -27.68
C GLY A 62 -4.55 -16.17 -27.97
N SER A 63 -4.86 -15.60 -29.14
CA SER A 63 -4.45 -14.25 -29.51
C SER A 63 -5.44 -13.61 -30.48
N GLU A 64 -5.51 -12.28 -30.49
CA GLU A 64 -6.25 -11.51 -31.49
C GLU A 64 -5.43 -10.29 -31.91
N THR A 65 -5.38 -10.06 -33.22
CA THR A 65 -4.73 -8.88 -33.81
C THR A 65 -5.81 -7.92 -34.31
N PHE A 66 -5.60 -6.65 -34.02
CA PHE A 66 -6.52 -5.57 -34.29
C PHE A 66 -5.82 -4.48 -35.09
N HIS A 67 -6.60 -3.74 -35.86
CA HIS A 67 -6.14 -2.62 -36.68
C HIS A 67 -6.96 -1.38 -36.31
N TYR A 68 -6.28 -0.32 -35.88
CA TYR A 68 -6.86 0.96 -35.49
C TYR A 68 -6.37 2.06 -36.43
N VAL A 69 -7.27 2.92 -36.90
CA VAL A 69 -6.91 4.02 -37.79
C VAL A 69 -6.32 5.17 -36.96
N TRP A 70 -5.01 5.38 -37.08
CA TRP A 70 -4.28 6.43 -36.37
C TRP A 70 -4.12 7.69 -37.22
N HIS A 71 -4.40 8.86 -36.67
CA HIS A 71 -4.35 10.14 -37.39
C HIS A 71 -3.09 10.91 -36.98
N THR A 72 -2.25 11.25 -37.95
CA THR A 72 -0.91 11.84 -37.72
C THR A 72 -0.81 13.33 -38.05
N HIS A 73 -1.71 13.86 -38.88
CA HIS A 73 -1.68 15.24 -39.34
C HIS A 73 -3.04 15.91 -39.15
N GLY A 74 -3.04 17.23 -38.93
CA GLY A 74 -4.25 18.04 -38.81
C GLY A 74 -4.93 18.01 -37.43
N LEU A 75 -4.34 17.30 -36.45
CA LEU A 75 -4.79 17.31 -35.06
C LEU A 75 -3.97 18.32 -34.25
N ASP A 76 -4.66 19.17 -33.50
CA ASP A 76 -4.07 19.90 -32.38
C ASP A 76 -3.73 18.96 -31.22
N ASP A 77 -3.13 19.49 -30.16
CA ASP A 77 -2.70 18.68 -29.02
C ASP A 77 -3.87 18.06 -28.24
N GLU A 78 -5.05 18.68 -28.26
CA GLU A 78 -6.24 18.15 -27.59
C GLU A 78 -6.83 16.97 -28.36
N ALA A 79 -6.98 17.11 -29.68
CA ALA A 79 -7.47 16.04 -30.54
C ALA A 79 -6.52 14.84 -30.60
N ARG A 80 -5.19 15.03 -30.50
CA ARG A 80 -4.24 13.91 -30.34
C ARG A 80 -4.44 13.15 -29.04
N LYS A 81 -4.68 13.86 -27.94
CA LYS A 81 -4.98 13.22 -26.64
C LYS A 81 -6.28 12.44 -26.71
N ASP A 82 -7.32 12.99 -27.33
CA ASP A 82 -8.62 12.32 -27.46
C ASP A 82 -8.53 11.07 -28.34
N GLN A 83 -7.71 11.08 -29.40
CA GLN A 83 -7.41 9.86 -30.16
C GLN A 83 -6.72 8.80 -29.30
N ALA A 84 -5.69 9.16 -28.53
CA ALA A 84 -5.01 8.22 -27.64
C ALA A 84 -5.95 7.65 -26.56
N LYS A 85 -6.84 8.49 -26.00
CA LYS A 85 -7.89 8.05 -25.06
C LYS A 85 -8.87 7.07 -25.73
N SER A 86 -9.35 7.39 -26.93
CA SER A 86 -10.25 6.51 -27.69
C SER A 86 -9.61 5.14 -27.91
N PHE A 87 -8.35 5.10 -28.31
CA PHE A 87 -7.60 3.85 -28.47
C PHE A 87 -7.47 3.07 -27.14
N ALA A 88 -7.08 3.74 -26.06
CA ALA A 88 -7.02 3.12 -24.74
C ALA A 88 -8.38 2.55 -24.30
N GLY A 89 -9.47 3.27 -24.58
CA GLY A 89 -10.84 2.83 -24.33
C GLY A 89 -11.21 1.55 -25.07
N GLU A 90 -10.77 1.39 -26.32
CA GLU A 90 -10.97 0.14 -27.08
C GLU A 90 -10.22 -1.04 -26.47
N VAL A 91 -8.95 -0.84 -26.08
CA VAL A 91 -8.14 -1.88 -25.44
C VAL A 91 -8.76 -2.29 -24.09
N LEU A 92 -9.20 -1.32 -23.28
CA LEU A 92 -9.89 -1.57 -22.00
C LEU A 92 -11.23 -2.29 -22.19
N ALA A 93 -11.97 -1.96 -23.25
CA ALA A 93 -13.23 -2.65 -23.56
C ALA A 93 -12.99 -4.13 -23.86
N THR A 94 -11.94 -4.47 -24.61
CA THR A 94 -11.55 -5.88 -24.84
C THR A 94 -11.18 -6.59 -23.54
N MET A 95 -10.45 -5.92 -22.63
CA MET A 95 -10.14 -6.49 -21.32
C MET A 95 -11.39 -6.76 -20.47
N ARG A 96 -12.33 -5.81 -20.45
CA ARG A 96 -13.62 -5.98 -19.77
C ARG A 96 -14.44 -7.10 -20.38
N GLU A 97 -14.43 -7.28 -21.70
CA GLU A 97 -15.07 -8.41 -22.38
C GLU A 97 -14.47 -9.75 -21.94
N ILE A 98 -13.12 -9.85 -21.87
CA ILE A 98 -12.44 -11.04 -21.34
C ILE A 98 -12.87 -11.32 -19.90
N GLN A 99 -12.92 -10.30 -19.06
CA GLN A 99 -13.30 -10.45 -17.66
C GLN A 99 -14.76 -10.92 -17.50
N THR A 100 -15.69 -10.24 -18.17
CA THR A 100 -17.13 -10.43 -17.98
C THR A 100 -17.71 -11.58 -18.78
N THR A 101 -17.34 -11.74 -20.05
CA THR A 101 -17.94 -12.72 -20.97
C THR A 101 -17.28 -14.09 -20.83
N ARG A 102 -15.99 -14.13 -20.51
CA ARG A 102 -15.24 -15.39 -20.34
C ARG A 102 -15.05 -15.81 -18.89
N SER A 103 -15.53 -15.01 -17.94
CA SER A 103 -15.35 -15.24 -16.50
C SER A 103 -13.89 -15.48 -16.14
N MET A 104 -13.00 -14.59 -16.58
CA MET A 104 -11.56 -14.69 -16.34
C MET A 104 -11.08 -13.53 -15.47
N LYS A 105 -10.10 -13.76 -14.61
CA LYS A 105 -9.40 -12.70 -13.88
C LYS A 105 -8.12 -12.37 -14.63
N ILE A 106 -8.04 -11.17 -15.19
CA ILE A 106 -6.78 -10.63 -15.69
C ILE A 106 -5.93 -10.24 -14.47
N CYS A 107 -4.85 -10.97 -14.22
CA CYS A 107 -3.92 -10.69 -13.12
C CYS A 107 -2.83 -9.69 -13.51
N LEU A 108 -2.44 -9.70 -14.79
CA LEU A 108 -1.29 -8.95 -15.29
C LEU A 108 -1.46 -8.61 -16.77
N ILE A 109 -0.89 -7.48 -17.17
CA ILE A 109 -0.80 -7.05 -18.57
C ILE A 109 0.64 -6.66 -18.88
N ALA A 110 1.28 -7.40 -19.77
CA ALA A 110 2.64 -7.17 -20.24
C ALA A 110 2.63 -6.43 -21.58
N VAL A 111 3.09 -5.18 -21.59
CA VAL A 111 3.20 -4.36 -22.80
C VAL A 111 4.63 -4.43 -23.33
N ALA A 112 4.78 -4.92 -24.55
CA ALA A 112 6.05 -5.02 -25.27
C ALA A 112 6.53 -3.62 -25.69
N GLN A 113 7.78 -3.31 -25.38
CA GLN A 113 8.47 -2.12 -25.89
C GLN A 113 9.13 -2.39 -27.25
N PRO A 114 9.30 -1.36 -28.11
CA PRO A 114 8.90 0.03 -27.89
C PRO A 114 7.39 0.24 -28.09
N VAL A 115 6.75 0.93 -27.16
CA VAL A 115 5.41 1.50 -27.41
C VAL A 115 5.57 2.70 -28.36
N PRO A 116 4.75 2.85 -29.41
CA PRO A 116 4.80 4.02 -30.30
C PRO A 116 4.70 5.34 -29.53
N GLU A 117 5.54 6.32 -29.87
CA GLU A 117 5.57 7.63 -29.19
C GLU A 117 4.24 8.37 -29.29
N GLU A 118 3.51 8.15 -30.39
CA GLU A 118 2.19 8.72 -30.60
C GLU A 118 1.16 8.26 -29.53
N ILE A 119 1.38 7.10 -28.92
CA ILE A 119 0.51 6.49 -27.91
C ILE A 119 1.00 6.79 -26.48
N LYS A 120 2.29 7.10 -26.33
CA LYS A 120 2.85 7.51 -25.04
C LYS A 120 2.30 8.90 -24.69
N SER A 121 1.32 8.93 -23.78
CA SER A 121 0.65 10.17 -23.36
C SER A 121 1.68 11.20 -22.85
N SER A 122 1.88 12.28 -23.60
CA SER A 122 2.85 13.33 -23.30
C SER A 122 2.25 14.54 -22.55
N GLY A 123 1.21 14.35 -21.73
CA GLY A 123 0.58 15.46 -21.00
C GLY A 123 -0.40 15.04 -19.90
N ARG A 124 -1.03 16.03 -19.23
CA ARG A 124 -2.10 15.83 -18.25
C ARG A 124 -3.30 15.10 -18.89
N GLY A 125 -3.69 13.95 -18.32
CA GLY A 125 -4.81 13.09 -18.76
C GLY A 125 -4.75 11.69 -18.13
N THR A 126 -5.64 10.78 -18.54
CA THR A 126 -5.67 9.37 -18.10
C THR A 126 -4.52 8.58 -18.74
N HIS A 127 -3.66 7.97 -17.92
CA HIS A 127 -2.53 7.15 -18.38
C HIS A 127 -2.93 5.67 -18.45
N PHE A 128 -2.74 5.03 -19.61
CA PHE A 128 -3.23 3.67 -19.85
C PHE A 128 -2.77 2.64 -18.80
N LEU A 129 -1.49 2.63 -18.42
CA LEU A 129 -0.94 1.66 -17.47
C LEU A 129 -1.52 1.83 -16.05
N PRO A 130 -1.50 3.03 -15.44
CA PRO A 130 -2.26 3.27 -14.21
C PRO A 130 -3.75 2.94 -14.30
N THR A 131 -4.40 3.19 -15.44
CA THR A 131 -5.82 2.84 -15.62
C THR A 131 -6.06 1.34 -15.55
N VAL A 132 -5.17 0.54 -16.14
CA VAL A 132 -5.22 -0.92 -16.02
C VAL A 132 -5.15 -1.34 -14.54
N TRP A 133 -4.25 -0.76 -13.76
CA TRP A 133 -4.16 -1.04 -12.33
C TRP A 133 -5.41 -0.61 -11.55
N LEU A 134 -5.84 0.64 -11.72
CA LEU A 134 -6.89 1.27 -10.91
C LEU A 134 -8.31 0.81 -11.28
N HIS A 135 -8.56 0.44 -12.55
CA HIS A 135 -9.91 0.13 -13.05
C HIS A 135 -10.10 -1.32 -13.50
N VAL A 136 -9.03 -2.02 -13.92
CA VAL A 136 -9.11 -3.44 -14.35
C VAL A 136 -8.60 -4.39 -13.26
N ASP A 137 -7.85 -3.84 -12.29
CA ASP A 137 -7.17 -4.61 -11.23
C ASP A 137 -6.25 -5.69 -11.81
N ALA A 138 -5.36 -5.25 -12.71
CA ALA A 138 -4.29 -6.06 -13.26
C ALA A 138 -2.97 -5.32 -13.14
N ILE A 139 -1.88 -6.03 -12.87
CA ILE A 139 -0.55 -5.42 -12.74
C ILE A 139 -0.05 -5.00 -14.15
N PRO A 140 0.17 -3.71 -14.41
CA PRO A 140 0.70 -3.24 -15.68
C PRO A 140 2.23 -3.38 -15.69
N PHE A 141 2.74 -4.22 -16.57
CA PHE A 141 4.16 -4.52 -16.70
C PHE A 141 4.65 -4.10 -18.08
N THR A 142 5.75 -3.37 -18.14
CA THR A 142 6.39 -2.97 -19.40
C THR A 142 7.72 -3.68 -19.53
N ILE A 143 7.97 -4.25 -20.71
CA ILE A 143 9.20 -5.00 -20.94
C ILE A 143 9.71 -4.82 -22.34
N LEU A 144 11.02 -4.66 -22.46
CA LEU A 144 11.72 -4.81 -23.73
C LEU A 144 11.91 -6.31 -23.97
N PRO A 145 11.18 -6.92 -24.93
CA PRO A 145 11.30 -8.35 -25.19
C PRO A 145 12.73 -8.66 -25.67
N SER A 146 13.21 -9.87 -25.38
CA SER A 146 14.57 -10.32 -25.78
C SER A 146 14.82 -10.23 -27.27
N THR A 147 13.77 -10.23 -28.09
CA THR A 147 13.83 -10.04 -29.54
C THR A 147 14.31 -8.65 -29.96
N ALA A 148 14.26 -7.65 -29.07
CA ALA A 148 14.69 -6.28 -29.36
C ALA A 148 16.20 -6.14 -29.66
N ILE A 149 17.02 -7.12 -29.26
CA ILE A 149 18.46 -7.11 -29.57
C ILE A 149 18.74 -7.33 -31.06
N PHE A 150 17.79 -7.92 -31.81
CA PHE A 150 17.99 -8.30 -33.20
C PHE A 150 17.67 -7.14 -34.15
N THR A 151 18.46 -6.07 -34.08
CA THR A 151 18.26 -4.85 -34.88
C THR A 151 18.52 -5.00 -36.38
N LYS A 152 19.14 -6.12 -36.80
CA LYS A 152 19.44 -6.43 -38.21
C LYS A 152 18.44 -7.40 -38.84
N LEU A 153 17.54 -7.99 -38.05
CA LEU A 153 16.46 -8.86 -38.55
C LEU A 153 15.19 -8.01 -38.74
N PRO A 154 14.22 -8.49 -39.56
CA PRO A 154 12.91 -7.87 -39.60
C PRO A 154 12.32 -7.76 -38.19
N SER A 155 11.62 -6.66 -37.91
CA SER A 155 10.92 -6.49 -36.64
C SER A 155 9.98 -7.67 -36.39
N PRO A 156 9.96 -8.23 -35.17
CA PRO A 156 9.00 -9.27 -34.81
C PRO A 156 7.57 -8.81 -35.08
N SER A 157 6.68 -9.74 -35.44
CA SER A 157 5.25 -9.43 -35.48
C SER A 157 4.76 -9.00 -34.10
N THR A 158 3.70 -8.18 -34.07
CA THR A 158 2.98 -7.79 -32.86
C THR A 158 2.61 -9.02 -32.01
N GLN A 159 2.12 -10.11 -32.63
CA GLN A 159 1.85 -11.36 -31.92
C GLN A 159 3.09 -11.98 -31.25
N ALA A 160 4.23 -12.01 -31.92
CA ALA A 160 5.47 -12.53 -31.35
C ALA A 160 5.98 -11.64 -30.20
N GLY A 161 5.89 -10.31 -30.36
CA GLY A 161 6.23 -9.33 -29.33
C GLY A 161 5.34 -9.48 -28.09
N ALA A 162 4.03 -9.57 -28.27
CA ALA A 162 3.06 -9.74 -27.19
C ALA A 162 3.28 -11.07 -26.44
N THR A 163 3.54 -12.15 -27.18
CA THR A 163 3.86 -13.46 -26.60
C THR A 163 5.15 -13.40 -25.77
N ALA A 164 6.21 -12.81 -26.31
CA ALA A 164 7.48 -12.67 -25.59
C ALA A 164 7.33 -11.82 -24.32
N ALA A 165 6.53 -10.74 -24.37
CA ALA A 165 6.28 -9.87 -23.23
C ALA A 165 5.56 -10.60 -22.09
N VAL A 166 4.44 -11.30 -22.38
CA VAL A 166 3.69 -12.01 -21.32
C VAL A 166 4.49 -13.18 -20.75
N SER A 167 5.22 -13.93 -21.58
CA SER A 167 6.07 -15.02 -21.10
C SER A 167 7.24 -14.54 -20.24
N ALA A 168 7.74 -13.32 -20.47
CA ALA A 168 8.74 -12.73 -19.61
C ALA A 168 8.13 -12.23 -18.29
N ALA A 169 7.00 -11.50 -18.35
CA ALA A 169 6.34 -10.97 -17.17
C ALA A 169 5.88 -12.07 -16.19
N VAL A 170 5.34 -13.19 -16.68
CA VAL A 170 4.95 -14.36 -15.86
C VAL A 170 6.14 -15.02 -15.14
N LYS A 171 7.37 -14.84 -15.64
CA LYS A 171 8.57 -15.32 -14.92
C LYS A 171 8.97 -14.37 -13.78
N TYR A 172 8.72 -13.08 -13.94
CA TYR A 172 8.98 -12.07 -12.91
C TYR A 172 7.93 -12.08 -11.81
N LEU A 173 6.67 -12.29 -12.19
CA LEU A 173 5.52 -12.31 -11.27
C LEU A 173 4.96 -13.72 -11.23
N HIS A 174 5.08 -14.38 -10.07
CA HIS A 174 4.52 -15.71 -9.87
C HIS A 174 3.02 -15.69 -10.20
N ALA A 175 2.52 -16.75 -10.85
CA ALA A 175 1.16 -16.76 -11.39
C ALA A 175 0.06 -16.56 -10.32
N ALA A 176 0.35 -16.91 -9.06
CA ALA A 176 -0.58 -16.69 -7.93
C ALA A 176 -0.40 -15.33 -7.23
N THR A 177 0.47 -14.44 -7.73
CA THR A 177 0.75 -13.16 -7.11
C THR A 177 -0.31 -12.14 -7.51
N HIS A 178 -1.09 -11.69 -6.53
CA HIS A 178 -2.06 -10.60 -6.66
C HIS A 178 -1.61 -9.36 -5.88
N THR A 179 -0.31 -9.21 -5.66
CA THR A 179 0.30 -7.99 -5.11
C THR A 179 1.24 -7.37 -6.14
N ALA A 180 1.16 -6.05 -6.29
CA ALA A 180 2.13 -5.31 -7.06
C ALA A 180 3.46 -5.09 -6.32
N THR A 181 3.51 -5.37 -5.01
CA THR A 181 4.70 -5.15 -4.16
C THR A 181 5.65 -6.34 -4.16
N THR A 182 5.91 -6.92 -5.34
CA THR A 182 6.99 -7.91 -5.44
C THR A 182 8.32 -7.21 -5.22
N ALA A 183 9.03 -7.64 -4.18
CA ALA A 183 10.24 -6.97 -3.76
C ALA A 183 11.43 -7.80 -4.23
N THR A 184 11.93 -7.49 -5.42
CA THR A 184 13.23 -7.98 -5.88
C THR A 184 14.33 -7.09 -5.30
N LEU A 185 15.47 -7.70 -5.00
CA LEU A 185 16.66 -7.00 -4.53
C LEU A 185 17.70 -6.98 -5.65
N ASP A 186 18.45 -5.88 -5.75
CA ASP A 186 19.64 -5.86 -6.58
C ASP A 186 20.72 -6.75 -5.97
N ASN A 187 21.28 -7.64 -6.79
CA ASN A 187 22.26 -8.63 -6.35
C ASN A 187 23.60 -8.02 -5.89
N ASN A 188 23.87 -6.73 -6.14
CA ASN A 188 25.15 -6.11 -5.82
C ASN A 188 25.14 -5.36 -4.49
N ASP A 189 24.13 -4.53 -4.27
CA ASP A 189 24.04 -3.62 -3.11
C ASP A 189 22.79 -3.84 -2.25
N HIS A 190 21.92 -4.79 -2.63
CA HIS A 190 20.68 -5.13 -1.92
C HIS A 190 19.72 -3.94 -1.78
N HIS A 191 19.74 -3.01 -2.74
CA HIS A 191 18.66 -2.04 -2.83
C HIS A 191 17.38 -2.71 -3.34
N VAL A 192 16.24 -2.29 -2.81
CA VAL A 192 14.92 -2.76 -3.22
C VAL A 192 14.57 -2.17 -4.58
N GLN A 193 14.31 -3.04 -5.54
CA GLN A 193 13.88 -2.68 -6.89
C GLN A 193 12.37 -2.40 -6.92
N VAL A 194 11.96 -1.32 -6.25
CA VAL A 194 10.56 -0.87 -6.20
C VAL A 194 9.96 -0.80 -7.61
N ASP A 195 8.77 -1.39 -7.76
CA ASP A 195 8.04 -1.55 -9.03
C ASP A 195 8.80 -2.35 -10.10
N CYS A 196 9.50 -3.41 -9.69
CA CYS A 196 10.37 -4.20 -10.57
C CYS A 196 11.37 -3.29 -11.32
N ASP A 197 12.00 -2.40 -10.56
CA ASP A 197 12.89 -1.34 -11.06
C ASP A 197 12.22 -0.42 -12.12
N GLY A 198 10.95 -0.08 -11.89
CA GLY A 198 10.17 0.80 -12.76
C GLY A 198 9.54 0.12 -13.98
N GLN A 199 9.65 -1.20 -14.12
CA GLN A 199 8.94 -1.95 -15.15
C GLN A 199 7.43 -1.99 -14.89
N VAL A 200 7.01 -1.92 -13.62
CA VAL A 200 5.61 -1.82 -13.21
C VAL A 200 5.21 -0.35 -13.09
N THR A 201 4.06 0.03 -13.64
CA THR A 201 3.55 1.42 -13.57
C THR A 201 2.15 1.45 -12.97
N LEU A 202 2.06 1.42 -11.64
CA LEU A 202 0.76 1.41 -10.94
C LEU A 202 0.04 2.75 -11.01
N CYS A 203 0.80 3.85 -10.90
CA CYS A 203 0.28 5.19 -10.68
C CYS A 203 1.21 6.22 -11.33
N ASP A 204 0.66 7.40 -11.61
CA ASP A 204 1.37 8.57 -12.13
C ASP A 204 1.09 9.81 -11.26
N LEU A 205 1.85 10.90 -11.46
CA LEU A 205 1.73 12.13 -10.67
C LEU A 205 0.30 12.68 -10.63
N ILE A 206 -0.43 12.59 -11.73
CA ILE A 206 -1.80 13.11 -11.82
C ILE A 206 -2.74 12.38 -10.84
N HIS A 207 -2.58 11.07 -10.67
CA HIS A 207 -3.40 10.29 -9.73
C HIS A 207 -3.10 10.65 -8.28
N TYR A 208 -1.83 10.93 -7.95
CA TYR A 208 -1.47 11.42 -6.63
C TYR A 208 -1.98 12.86 -6.40
N GLU A 209 -1.92 13.74 -7.40
CA GLU A 209 -2.50 15.09 -7.37
C GLU A 209 -4.01 15.06 -7.11
N GLU A 210 -4.74 14.20 -7.82
CA GLU A 210 -6.19 14.02 -7.67
C GLU A 210 -6.56 13.44 -6.30
N SER A 211 -5.72 12.57 -5.74
CA SER A 211 -5.97 11.91 -4.46
C SER A 211 -5.86 12.85 -3.25
N THR A 212 -5.33 14.07 -3.39
CA THR A 212 -4.96 14.95 -2.27
C THR A 212 -5.50 16.39 -2.44
N SER A 213 -5.45 17.18 -1.38
CA SER A 213 -5.84 18.59 -1.41
C SER A 213 -4.82 19.43 -2.19
N PRO A 214 -5.29 20.48 -2.90
CA PRO A 214 -4.40 21.41 -3.61
C PRO A 214 -3.33 22.05 -2.71
N GLN A 215 -3.67 22.31 -1.43
CA GLN A 215 -2.78 22.90 -0.44
C GLN A 215 -1.61 21.98 -0.10
N LEU A 216 -1.87 20.67 0.06
CA LEU A 216 -0.83 19.69 0.30
C LEU A 216 -0.01 19.44 -0.96
N TRP A 217 -0.66 19.28 -2.12
CA TRP A 217 0.03 19.05 -3.39
C TRP A 217 1.03 20.16 -3.72
N SER A 218 0.63 21.43 -3.54
CA SER A 218 1.52 22.57 -3.80
C SER A 218 2.76 22.56 -2.91
N ARG A 219 2.61 22.22 -1.61
CA ARG A 219 3.72 22.07 -0.67
C ARG A 219 4.64 20.91 -1.03
N PHE A 220 4.06 19.76 -1.38
CA PHE A 220 4.79 18.58 -1.85
C PHE A 220 5.65 18.94 -3.06
N MET A 221 5.08 19.61 -4.07
CA MET A 221 5.81 20.02 -5.27
C MET A 221 6.90 21.05 -4.99
N ALA A 222 6.65 22.03 -4.12
CA ALA A 222 7.66 23.02 -3.72
C ALA A 222 8.85 22.35 -3.00
N LEU A 223 8.57 21.42 -2.07
CA LEU A 223 9.60 20.63 -1.38
C LEU A 223 10.38 19.72 -2.33
N ALA A 224 9.70 19.04 -3.27
CA ALA A 224 10.37 18.20 -4.26
C ALA A 224 11.32 19.01 -5.15
N LYS A 225 10.91 20.22 -5.59
CA LYS A 225 11.78 21.14 -6.34
C LYS A 225 13.00 21.57 -5.54
N LEU A 226 12.84 21.87 -4.25
CA LEU A 226 13.94 22.23 -3.35
C LEU A 226 14.96 21.08 -3.24
N ILE A 227 14.50 19.87 -2.87
CA ILE A 227 15.35 18.70 -2.67
C ILE A 227 16.11 18.32 -3.95
N ARG A 228 15.44 18.39 -5.11
CA ARG A 228 16.06 18.13 -6.41
C ARG A 228 17.08 19.20 -6.79
N GLY A 229 16.76 20.47 -6.54
CA GLY A 229 17.63 21.61 -6.85
C GLY A 229 18.94 21.62 -6.05
N THR A 230 18.98 20.98 -4.88
CA THR A 230 20.16 20.89 -4.02
C THR A 230 20.95 19.59 -4.20
N ASN A 231 20.57 18.74 -5.16
CA ASN A 231 21.21 17.44 -5.41
C ASN A 231 21.29 16.55 -4.15
N THR A 232 20.26 16.60 -3.31
CA THR A 232 20.20 15.83 -2.05
C THR A 232 19.90 14.36 -2.34
N SER A 233 20.78 13.46 -1.88
CA SER A 233 20.57 12.02 -1.94
C SER A 233 20.10 11.45 -0.60
N ILE A 234 19.13 10.53 -0.64
CA ILE A 234 18.45 9.98 0.54
C ILE A 234 18.50 8.45 0.49
N HIS A 235 19.06 7.80 1.51
CA HIS A 235 19.09 6.34 1.59
C HIS A 235 18.31 5.84 2.82
N PHE A 236 17.37 4.93 2.62
CA PHE A 236 16.64 4.22 3.68
C PHE A 236 17.24 2.85 3.94
N PHE A 237 17.25 2.43 5.20
CA PHE A 237 17.63 1.09 5.62
C PHE A 237 16.52 0.51 6.50
N SER A 238 15.97 -0.64 6.12
CA SER A 238 14.96 -1.36 6.91
C SER A 238 15.20 -2.86 6.91
N ALA A 239 14.48 -3.62 7.74
CA ALA A 239 14.74 -5.05 7.94
C ALA A 239 14.31 -5.97 6.78
N THR A 240 13.19 -5.66 6.10
CA THR A 240 12.62 -6.52 5.04
C THR A 240 12.09 -5.68 3.88
N PRO A 241 12.18 -6.17 2.62
CA PRO A 241 11.67 -5.47 1.45
C PRO A 241 10.20 -5.79 1.17
N GLN A 242 9.64 -6.80 1.83
CA GLN A 242 8.26 -7.26 1.64
C GLN A 242 7.63 -7.66 2.98
N GLY A 243 6.33 -7.40 3.13
CA GLY A 243 5.60 -7.74 4.34
C GLY A 243 5.79 -6.73 5.48
N GLY A 244 4.79 -6.63 6.35
CA GLY A 244 4.74 -5.64 7.42
C GLY A 244 4.42 -4.22 6.94
N GLY A 245 4.07 -3.34 7.89
CA GLY A 245 3.63 -1.97 7.58
C GLY A 245 4.74 -1.07 7.01
N VAL A 246 6.00 -1.29 7.40
CA VAL A 246 7.14 -0.46 6.95
C VAL A 246 7.42 -0.66 5.46
N ALA A 247 7.51 -1.91 4.99
CA ALA A 247 7.80 -2.22 3.59
C ALA A 247 6.72 -1.64 2.65
N LEU A 248 5.44 -1.84 2.97
CA LEU A 248 4.31 -1.32 2.19
C LEU A 248 4.38 0.21 2.05
N MET A 249 4.63 0.92 3.15
CA MET A 249 4.82 2.36 3.14
C MET A 249 6.02 2.80 2.29
N ARG A 250 7.13 2.06 2.33
CA ARG A 250 8.36 2.39 1.60
C ARG A 250 8.22 2.22 0.08
N HIS A 251 7.54 1.17 -0.39
CA HIS A 251 7.23 0.98 -1.81
C HIS A 251 6.51 2.20 -2.39
N ALA A 252 5.43 2.63 -1.74
CA ALA A 252 4.65 3.79 -2.15
C ALA A 252 5.46 5.09 -2.16
N LEU A 253 6.24 5.31 -1.11
CA LEU A 253 7.02 6.54 -0.94
C LEU A 253 8.14 6.66 -1.97
N VAL A 254 8.88 5.57 -2.20
CA VAL A 254 9.96 5.53 -3.22
C VAL A 254 9.37 5.70 -4.62
N ARG A 255 8.23 5.08 -4.93
CA ARG A 255 7.52 5.27 -6.20
C ARG A 255 7.21 6.74 -6.46
N LEU A 256 6.53 7.41 -5.52
CA LEU A 256 6.17 8.83 -5.67
C LEU A 256 7.41 9.72 -5.84
N TRP A 257 8.47 9.47 -5.08
CA TRP A 257 9.70 10.27 -5.19
C TRP A 257 10.47 10.05 -6.49
N LYS A 258 10.48 8.82 -7.03
CA LYS A 258 11.02 8.56 -8.37
C LYS A 258 10.26 9.38 -9.43
N LEU A 259 8.93 9.47 -9.34
CA LEU A 259 8.10 10.25 -10.28
C LEU A 259 8.42 11.76 -10.29
N VAL A 260 8.85 12.35 -9.15
CA VAL A 260 9.26 13.76 -9.08
C VAL A 260 10.78 13.99 -9.24
N GLY A 261 11.55 12.92 -9.44
CA GLY A 261 13.00 12.97 -9.65
C GLY A 261 13.81 13.23 -8.38
N VAL A 262 13.32 12.82 -7.21
CA VAL A 262 14.10 12.84 -5.96
C VAL A 262 15.04 11.63 -5.94
N GLN A 263 16.31 11.85 -5.59
CA GLN A 263 17.33 10.80 -5.53
C GLN A 263 17.18 9.99 -4.25
N VAL A 264 16.50 8.85 -4.35
CA VAL A 264 16.24 7.96 -3.23
C VAL A 264 16.64 6.52 -3.56
N LYS A 265 17.27 5.85 -2.59
CA LYS A 265 17.45 4.39 -2.58
C LYS A 265 16.97 3.82 -1.25
N TRP A 266 16.56 2.57 -1.27
CA TRP A 266 16.12 1.83 -0.09
C TRP A 266 16.84 0.49 -0.07
N PHE A 267 17.52 0.18 1.04
CA PHE A 267 18.34 -1.00 1.22
C PHE A 267 17.78 -1.87 2.34
N VAL A 268 17.95 -3.18 2.18
CA VAL A 268 17.58 -4.18 3.19
C VAL A 268 18.71 -5.20 3.35
N PRO A 269 18.90 -5.78 4.55
CA PRO A 269 19.92 -6.77 4.77
C PRO A 269 19.53 -8.13 4.17
N GLU A 270 20.53 -8.95 3.88
CA GLU A 270 20.34 -10.39 3.76
C GLU A 270 19.96 -10.97 5.12
N GLY A 271 18.88 -11.75 5.15
CA GLY A 271 18.32 -12.28 6.38
C GLY A 271 19.15 -13.42 6.97
N HIS A 272 19.25 -13.46 8.30
CA HIS A 272 19.83 -14.60 9.01
C HIS A 272 18.83 -15.09 10.08
N PRO A 273 18.33 -16.34 10.03
CA PRO A 273 17.26 -16.81 10.91
C PRO A 273 17.54 -16.60 12.41
N THR A 274 18.78 -16.85 12.85
CA THR A 274 19.18 -16.61 14.25
C THR A 274 19.07 -15.14 14.65
N VAL A 275 19.41 -14.21 13.76
CA VAL A 275 19.37 -12.77 14.05
C VAL A 275 17.95 -12.24 13.98
N PHE A 276 17.11 -12.78 13.08
CA PHE A 276 15.68 -12.51 13.07
C PHE A 276 14.99 -12.98 14.36
N ASP A 277 15.38 -14.13 14.90
CA ASP A 277 14.89 -14.57 16.21
C ASP A 277 15.30 -13.59 17.33
N ILE A 278 16.56 -13.17 17.36
CA ILE A 278 17.07 -12.19 18.33
C ILE A 278 16.29 -10.86 18.22
N THR A 279 16.20 -10.30 17.02
CA THR A 279 15.55 -9.00 16.79
C THR A 279 14.05 -9.05 17.04
N LYS A 280 13.37 -10.18 16.78
CA LYS A 280 11.95 -10.34 17.07
C LYS A 280 11.69 -10.63 18.54
N ARG A 281 12.23 -11.72 19.08
CA ARG A 281 11.88 -12.22 20.42
C ARG A 281 12.58 -11.43 21.53
N LYS A 282 13.85 -11.07 21.33
CA LYS A 282 14.69 -10.46 22.38
C LYS A 282 14.80 -8.94 22.29
N MET A 283 14.49 -8.34 21.13
CA MET A 283 14.38 -6.87 20.99
C MET A 283 12.94 -6.41 20.88
N HIS A 284 12.26 -6.70 19.76
CA HIS A 284 10.91 -6.17 19.48
C HIS A 284 9.89 -6.55 20.57
N ASN A 285 9.76 -7.85 20.89
CA ASN A 285 8.79 -8.33 21.87
C ASN A 285 9.12 -7.87 23.31
N VAL A 286 10.41 -7.75 23.64
CA VAL A 286 10.85 -7.23 24.94
C VAL A 286 10.47 -5.76 25.06
N LEU A 287 10.85 -4.91 24.09
CA LEU A 287 10.55 -3.47 24.08
C LEU A 287 9.05 -3.16 24.11
N GLN A 288 8.23 -4.01 23.49
CA GLN A 288 6.77 -3.93 23.53
C GLN A 288 6.13 -4.50 24.80
N GLY A 289 6.90 -5.16 25.68
CA GLY A 289 6.40 -5.80 26.90
C GLY A 289 5.46 -6.99 26.65
N VAL A 290 5.67 -7.71 25.55
CA VAL A 290 4.93 -8.93 25.18
C VAL A 290 5.80 -10.20 25.27
N ALA A 291 7.11 -10.07 25.54
CA ALA A 291 8.02 -11.21 25.68
C ALA A 291 7.76 -12.01 26.97
N PRO A 292 8.04 -13.33 26.97
CA PRO A 292 8.04 -14.14 28.18
C PRO A 292 8.96 -13.57 29.27
N GLN A 293 8.60 -13.80 30.54
CA GLN A 293 9.37 -13.31 31.68
C GLN A 293 10.81 -13.84 31.65
N GLY A 294 11.80 -12.95 31.86
CA GLY A 294 13.22 -13.30 31.86
C GLY A 294 13.86 -13.36 30.46
N THR A 295 13.13 -13.03 29.38
CA THR A 295 13.70 -12.93 28.04
C THR A 295 14.68 -11.75 27.96
N GLU A 296 15.95 -12.05 27.70
CA GLU A 296 17.02 -11.06 27.59
C GLU A 296 18.03 -11.43 26.51
N MET A 297 18.75 -10.42 26.00
CA MET A 297 19.88 -10.60 25.10
C MET A 297 21.13 -11.01 25.87
N THR A 298 21.73 -12.14 25.49
CA THR A 298 23.06 -12.55 25.97
C THR A 298 24.16 -11.79 25.23
N ASP A 299 25.42 -11.95 25.65
CA ASP A 299 26.55 -11.33 24.96
C ASP A 299 26.80 -11.98 23.58
N GLU A 300 26.51 -13.27 23.44
CA GLU A 300 26.54 -13.97 22.15
C GLU A 300 25.45 -13.42 21.20
N ASP A 301 24.25 -13.10 21.70
CA ASP A 301 23.21 -12.48 20.88
C ASP A 301 23.66 -11.12 20.34
N LYS A 302 24.31 -10.30 21.19
CA LYS A 302 24.84 -8.98 20.82
C LYS A 302 25.93 -9.11 19.76
N GLN A 303 26.87 -10.05 19.94
CA GLN A 303 27.92 -10.35 18.97
C GLN A 303 27.33 -10.80 17.63
N CYS A 304 26.35 -11.70 17.64
CA CYS A 304 25.66 -12.14 16.42
C CYS A 304 25.00 -10.96 15.68
N PHE A 305 24.32 -10.09 16.42
CA PHE A 305 23.64 -8.92 15.88
C PHE A 305 24.61 -7.91 15.23
N GLU A 306 25.72 -7.61 15.91
CA GLU A 306 26.74 -6.69 15.39
C GLU A 306 27.47 -7.30 14.19
N LEU A 307 27.89 -8.58 14.27
CA LEU A 307 28.58 -9.28 13.18
C LEU A 307 27.70 -9.39 11.93
N TRP A 308 26.42 -9.70 12.08
CA TRP A 308 25.49 -9.75 10.96
C TRP A 308 25.35 -8.39 10.25
N THR A 309 25.36 -7.29 11.02
CA THR A 309 25.33 -5.95 10.45
C THR A 309 26.64 -5.61 9.73
N GLU A 310 27.78 -5.99 10.29
CA GLU A 310 29.09 -5.81 9.67
C GLU A 310 29.20 -6.60 8.36
N GLN A 311 28.80 -7.88 8.34
CA GLN A 311 28.84 -8.72 7.14
C GLN A 311 27.93 -8.21 6.02
N ASN A 312 26.72 -7.72 6.36
CA ASN A 312 25.84 -7.07 5.38
C ASN A 312 26.48 -5.80 4.82
N TYR A 313 27.10 -5.00 5.69
CA TYR A 313 27.82 -3.82 5.26
C TYR A 313 28.96 -4.16 4.30
N GLU A 314 29.82 -5.10 4.66
CA GLU A 314 30.97 -5.49 3.84
C GLU A 314 30.54 -6.05 2.49
N SER A 315 29.54 -6.94 2.48
CA SER A 315 29.08 -7.65 1.29
C SER A 315 28.34 -6.74 0.30
N PHE A 316 27.47 -5.86 0.80
CA PHE A 316 26.51 -5.15 -0.03
C PHE A 316 26.66 -3.63 0.03
N TRP A 317 26.91 -3.05 1.20
CA TRP A 317 26.74 -1.61 1.41
C TRP A 317 28.04 -0.79 1.40
N SER A 318 29.19 -1.45 1.48
CA SER A 318 30.53 -0.84 1.49
C SER A 318 30.84 -0.06 0.21
N ARG A 319 30.12 -0.35 -0.88
CA ARG A 319 30.28 0.23 -2.23
C ARG A 319 29.25 1.32 -2.54
N GLY A 320 28.95 2.16 -1.54
CA GLY A 320 28.20 3.41 -1.75
C GLY A 320 26.75 3.42 -1.26
N ALA A 321 26.25 2.35 -0.63
CA ALA A 321 24.92 2.39 -0.03
C ALA A 321 24.83 3.33 1.18
N ILE A 322 25.95 3.62 1.85
CA ILE A 322 26.00 4.67 2.88
C ILE A 322 26.38 6.04 2.32
N ASP A 323 26.52 6.19 1.00
CA ASP A 323 26.93 7.45 0.38
C ASP A 323 25.76 8.39 0.06
N ALA A 324 25.07 8.85 1.10
CA ALA A 324 23.96 9.78 0.99
C ALA A 324 24.12 11.05 1.84
N SER A 325 23.41 12.12 1.45
CA SER A 325 23.28 13.33 2.27
C SER A 325 22.52 13.04 3.57
N VAL A 326 21.45 12.23 3.47
CA VAL A 326 20.63 11.79 4.60
C VAL A 326 20.47 10.28 4.57
N ILE A 327 20.70 9.64 5.70
CA ILE A 327 20.49 8.21 5.92
C ILE A 327 19.41 8.02 6.97
N VAL A 328 18.42 7.20 6.66
CA VAL A 328 17.33 6.87 7.58
C VAL A 328 17.43 5.41 7.98
N ILE A 329 17.48 5.15 9.28
CA ILE A 329 17.49 3.81 9.86
C ILE A 329 16.10 3.54 10.45
N ASP A 330 15.36 2.60 9.85
CA ASP A 330 14.07 2.13 10.34
C ASP A 330 14.26 1.01 11.37
N ASP A 331 13.68 1.21 12.55
CA ASP A 331 13.57 0.25 13.66
C ASP A 331 14.91 -0.28 14.25
N PRO A 332 14.87 -0.97 15.42
CA PRO A 332 16.07 -1.43 16.11
C PRO A 332 17.01 -2.35 15.33
N GLN A 333 16.50 -3.09 14.34
CA GLN A 333 17.19 -4.17 13.62
C GLN A 333 18.49 -3.70 12.96
N LEU A 334 18.59 -2.44 12.54
CA LEU A 334 19.77 -1.92 11.83
C LEU A 334 20.52 -0.86 12.62
N THR A 335 20.28 -0.76 13.93
CA THR A 335 20.94 0.25 14.79
C THR A 335 22.45 0.06 14.86
N ALA A 336 22.97 -1.17 14.79
CA ALA A 336 24.41 -1.45 14.76
C ALA A 336 25.12 -0.89 13.50
N LEU A 337 24.39 -0.45 12.47
CA LEU A 337 24.96 0.20 11.29
C LEU A 337 25.37 1.66 11.57
N ILE A 338 24.75 2.31 12.57
CA ILE A 338 24.93 3.73 12.87
C ILE A 338 26.40 4.09 13.16
N PRO A 339 27.15 3.34 14.01
CA PRO A 339 28.57 3.61 14.25
C PRO A 339 29.43 3.44 12.99
N ILE A 340 29.10 2.46 12.13
CA ILE A 340 29.80 2.23 10.86
C ILE A 340 29.62 3.45 9.95
N ILE A 341 28.38 3.94 9.82
CA ILE A 341 28.06 5.15 9.05
C ILE A 341 28.82 6.35 9.61
N LYS A 342 28.76 6.64 10.92
CA LYS A 342 29.44 7.80 11.50
C LYS A 342 30.97 7.74 11.34
N LYS A 343 31.56 6.55 11.36
CA LYS A 343 33.00 6.36 11.13
C LYS A 343 33.39 6.61 9.67
N ARG A 344 32.57 6.19 8.70
CA ARG A 344 32.89 6.24 7.26
C ARG A 344 32.41 7.52 6.58
N ARG A 345 31.28 8.07 7.03
CA ARG A 345 30.57 9.25 6.53
C ARG A 345 30.15 10.16 7.69
N PRO A 346 31.11 10.82 8.37
CA PRO A 346 30.83 11.68 9.52
C PRO A 346 29.95 12.89 9.19
N ASP A 347 29.92 13.28 7.91
CA ASP A 347 29.11 14.37 7.36
C ASP A 347 27.63 13.98 7.13
N ALA A 348 27.33 12.69 6.99
CA ALA A 348 25.97 12.22 6.74
C ALA A 348 25.04 12.49 7.92
N LYS A 349 23.85 13.01 7.61
CA LYS A 349 22.78 13.19 8.59
C LYS A 349 22.02 11.89 8.78
N ILE A 350 21.88 11.46 10.03
CA ILE A 350 21.22 10.19 10.35
C ILE A 350 19.91 10.45 11.08
N ILE A 351 18.82 9.90 10.57
CA ILE A 351 17.52 9.91 11.23
C ILE A 351 17.21 8.49 11.70
N PHE A 352 16.96 8.30 12.99
CA PHE A 352 16.41 7.04 13.49
C PHE A 352 14.89 7.12 13.51
N ARG A 353 14.23 6.16 12.87
CA ARG A 353 12.77 6.08 12.79
C ARG A 353 12.27 4.84 13.51
N SER A 354 11.61 5.05 14.65
CA SER A 354 10.92 3.98 15.39
C SER A 354 9.47 3.84 14.94
N HIS A 355 9.07 2.64 14.55
CA HIS A 355 7.71 2.22 14.23
C HIS A 355 7.10 1.30 15.29
N ILE A 356 7.86 0.93 16.32
CA ILE A 356 7.39 0.04 17.39
C ILE A 356 6.90 0.83 18.61
N GLN A 357 5.98 0.22 19.35
CA GLN A 357 5.67 0.64 20.72
C GLN A 357 6.85 0.31 21.64
N ILE A 358 7.52 1.33 22.15
CA ILE A 358 8.52 1.19 23.22
C ILE A 358 7.82 1.54 24.52
N GLN A 359 7.76 0.61 25.47
CA GLN A 359 7.14 0.90 26.78
C GLN A 359 8.07 1.76 27.65
N SER A 360 7.92 3.09 27.58
CA SER A 360 8.86 4.02 28.23
C SER A 360 8.98 3.78 29.74
N ASN A 361 7.88 3.50 30.42
CA ASN A 361 7.85 3.15 31.84
C ASN A 361 8.73 1.94 32.19
N LEU A 362 8.86 0.97 31.28
CA LEU A 362 9.71 -0.20 31.47
C LEU A 362 11.15 0.13 31.06
N THR A 363 11.35 0.79 29.91
CA THR A 363 12.71 1.15 29.46
C THR A 363 13.41 2.17 30.34
N ASP A 364 12.66 2.88 31.20
CA ASP A 364 13.17 3.84 32.18
C ASP A 364 13.39 3.21 33.57
N ASP A 365 13.00 1.96 33.79
CA ASP A 365 13.20 1.22 35.04
C ASP A 365 14.41 0.28 34.94
N PRO A 366 15.53 0.57 35.65
CA PRO A 366 16.77 -0.22 35.61
C PRO A 366 16.62 -1.71 35.97
N SER A 367 15.55 -2.08 36.68
CA SER A 367 15.30 -3.47 37.07
C SER A 367 14.83 -4.34 35.88
N THR A 368 14.30 -3.74 34.82
CA THR A 368 13.60 -4.47 33.76
C THR A 368 14.54 -4.95 32.63
N PRO A 369 14.17 -6.03 31.93
CA PRO A 369 14.87 -6.44 30.71
C PRO A 369 14.75 -5.40 29.58
N GLN A 370 13.66 -4.62 29.56
CA GLN A 370 13.44 -3.52 28.63
C GLN A 370 14.50 -2.44 28.77
N TYR A 371 14.82 -2.01 29.99
CA TYR A 371 15.87 -1.03 30.24
C TYR A 371 17.22 -1.50 29.73
N ARG A 372 17.60 -2.76 30.00
CA ARG A 372 18.89 -3.32 29.56
C ARG A 372 18.97 -3.41 28.03
N THR A 373 17.92 -3.93 27.40
CA THR A 373 17.81 -4.07 25.94
C THR A 373 17.82 -2.69 25.26
N TRP A 374 17.03 -1.75 25.76
CA TRP A 374 16.96 -0.39 25.21
C TRP A 374 18.28 0.36 25.37
N ASN A 375 18.93 0.31 26.54
CA ASN A 375 20.20 1.02 26.74
C ASN A 375 21.33 0.46 25.88
N TYR A 376 21.34 -0.86 25.61
CA TYR A 376 22.25 -1.45 24.64
C TYR A 376 22.04 -0.82 23.24
N LEU A 377 20.81 -0.81 22.73
CA LEU A 377 20.48 -0.22 21.43
C LEU A 377 20.71 1.30 21.38
N PHE A 378 20.39 1.99 22.47
CA PHE A 378 20.53 3.44 22.58
C PHE A 378 21.98 3.91 22.48
N ASN A 379 22.95 3.05 22.82
CA ASN A 379 24.37 3.36 22.59
C ASN A 379 24.72 3.57 21.12
N PHE A 380 23.95 2.97 20.21
CA PHE A 380 24.01 3.25 18.78
C PHE A 380 23.14 4.46 18.41
N VAL A 381 21.87 4.46 18.84
CA VAL A 381 20.86 5.47 18.45
C VAL A 381 21.22 6.89 18.87
N LYS A 382 21.89 7.08 20.02
CA LYS A 382 22.33 8.41 20.51
C LYS A 382 23.29 9.15 19.58
N GLN A 383 23.84 8.45 18.57
CA GLN A 383 24.72 9.05 17.57
C GLN A 383 23.95 9.62 16.36
N THR A 384 22.63 9.50 16.32
CA THR A 384 21.78 10.06 15.27
C THR A 384 21.54 11.56 15.45
N ASP A 385 21.07 12.22 14.39
CA ASP A 385 20.78 13.65 14.37
C ASP A 385 19.30 13.94 14.72
N LEU A 386 18.40 12.95 14.61
CA LEU A 386 16.96 13.08 14.88
C LEU A 386 16.33 11.72 15.25
N PHE A 387 15.47 11.71 16.28
CA PHE A 387 14.61 10.58 16.63
C PHE A 387 13.17 10.83 16.17
N LEU A 388 12.64 9.96 15.30
CA LEU A 388 11.25 10.00 14.83
C LEU A 388 10.44 8.84 15.40
N ALA A 389 9.25 9.14 15.94
CA ALA A 389 8.34 8.13 16.47
C ALA A 389 6.89 8.32 16.03
N HIS A 390 6.04 7.33 16.28
CA HIS A 390 4.59 7.50 16.19
C HIS A 390 4.09 8.55 17.20
N PRO A 391 2.96 9.25 16.92
CA PRO A 391 2.45 10.36 17.73
C PRO A 391 1.84 9.92 19.06
N VAL A 392 2.63 9.22 19.87
CA VAL A 392 2.30 8.71 21.19
C VAL A 392 3.50 9.00 22.10
N LYS A 393 3.35 9.92 23.05
CA LYS A 393 4.44 10.37 23.92
C LYS A 393 5.04 9.24 24.75
N PHE A 394 4.18 8.31 25.17
CA PHE A 394 4.56 7.12 25.91
C PHE A 394 5.56 6.21 25.17
N PHE A 395 5.75 6.36 23.86
CA PHE A 395 6.72 5.56 23.10
C PHE A 395 8.15 6.09 23.17
N ILE A 396 8.41 7.18 23.88
CA ILE A 396 9.73 7.80 23.93
C ILE A 396 10.36 7.56 25.31
N PRO A 397 11.46 6.79 25.39
CA PRO A 397 12.23 6.64 26.61
C PRO A 397 12.86 7.96 27.07
N LYS A 398 13.05 8.13 28.38
CA LYS A 398 13.58 9.37 28.97
C LYS A 398 14.95 9.75 28.43
N ASN A 399 15.84 8.77 28.26
CA ASN A 399 17.19 9.01 27.75
C ASN A 399 17.19 9.54 26.30
N VAL A 400 16.14 9.31 25.50
CA VAL A 400 16.01 9.90 24.16
C VAL A 400 15.76 11.40 24.27
N HIS A 401 14.74 11.81 25.05
CA HIS A 401 14.41 13.22 25.26
C HIS A 401 15.59 14.03 25.83
N GLU A 402 16.42 13.40 26.67
CA GLU A 402 17.58 14.06 27.27
C GLU A 402 18.75 14.29 26.29
N ASN A 403 18.81 13.55 25.18
CA ASN A 403 20.00 13.51 24.32
C ASN A 403 19.73 13.85 22.84
N LEU A 404 18.50 13.71 22.35
CA LEU A 404 18.16 13.82 20.94
C LEU A 404 16.93 14.72 20.72
N PRO A 405 16.85 15.45 19.59
CA PRO A 405 15.60 16.02 19.13
C PRO A 405 14.58 14.91 18.83
N VAL A 406 13.33 15.08 19.28
CA VAL A 406 12.23 14.12 19.05
C VAL A 406 11.11 14.80 18.27
N LEU A 407 10.68 14.17 17.19
CA LEU A 407 9.49 14.59 16.43
C LEU A 407 8.54 13.41 16.19
N TYR A 408 7.26 13.74 16.06
CA TYR A 408 6.20 12.76 15.87
C TYR A 408 5.69 12.73 14.45
N MET A 409 5.61 11.52 13.90
CA MET A 409 5.12 11.25 12.57
C MET A 409 4.37 9.92 12.56
N PRO A 410 3.08 9.88 12.23
CA PRO A 410 2.35 8.61 12.06
C PRO A 410 2.87 7.85 10.83
N PRO A 411 2.65 6.52 10.75
CA PRO A 411 2.90 5.77 9.53
C PRO A 411 1.89 6.20 8.45
N SER A 412 2.10 5.74 7.21
CA SER A 412 1.17 5.98 6.11
C SER A 412 0.88 4.73 5.30
N THR A 413 -0.19 4.79 4.52
CA THR A 413 -0.54 3.81 3.48
C THR A 413 -0.76 4.57 2.15
N ASP A 414 -0.88 3.85 1.03
CA ASP A 414 -1.06 4.48 -0.29
C ASP A 414 -2.51 4.36 -0.75
N PRO A 415 -3.23 5.46 -1.04
CA PRO A 415 -4.61 5.33 -1.46
C PRO A 415 -4.80 4.62 -2.81
N LEU A 416 -3.73 4.43 -3.57
CA LEU A 416 -3.75 3.89 -4.93
C LEU A 416 -3.19 2.47 -5.05
N ASP A 417 -2.73 1.88 -3.93
CA ASP A 417 -2.23 0.50 -3.92
C ASP A 417 -3.36 -0.55 -3.87
N GLY A 418 -2.98 -1.83 -3.84
CA GLY A 418 -3.94 -2.94 -3.81
C GLY A 418 -4.72 -3.02 -2.50
N LEU A 419 -4.23 -2.42 -1.42
CA LEU A 419 -4.97 -2.38 -0.16
C LEU A 419 -6.10 -1.36 -0.24
N ASN A 420 -5.87 -0.22 -0.91
CA ASN A 420 -6.74 0.94 -0.77
C ASN A 420 -7.55 1.33 -2.00
N LYS A 421 -7.07 1.03 -3.21
CA LYS A 421 -7.81 1.37 -4.43
C LYS A 421 -9.21 0.77 -4.42
N LEU A 422 -10.09 1.38 -5.21
CA LEU A 422 -11.49 1.00 -5.29
C LEU A 422 -11.66 -0.23 -6.19
N TYR A 423 -12.49 -1.16 -5.75
CA TYR A 423 -12.81 -2.39 -6.47
C TYR A 423 -14.22 -2.33 -7.03
N GLY A 424 -14.35 -2.54 -8.34
CA GLY A 424 -15.63 -2.68 -9.02
C GLY A 424 -16.21 -4.10 -8.90
N HIS A 425 -17.44 -4.28 -9.36
CA HIS A 425 -18.24 -5.50 -9.21
C HIS A 425 -17.51 -6.76 -9.66
N HIS A 426 -16.80 -6.72 -10.80
CA HIS A 426 -16.05 -7.88 -11.30
C HIS A 426 -14.97 -8.35 -10.32
N SER A 427 -14.19 -7.44 -9.78
CA SER A 427 -13.13 -7.77 -8.81
C SER A 427 -13.74 -8.23 -7.48
N VAL A 428 -14.84 -7.60 -7.06
CA VAL A 428 -15.58 -8.00 -5.85
C VAL A 428 -16.07 -9.44 -5.97
N THR A 429 -16.69 -9.80 -7.09
CA THR A 429 -17.16 -11.18 -7.33
C THR A 429 -16.00 -12.17 -7.34
N TYR A 430 -14.92 -11.88 -8.07
CA TYR A 430 -13.73 -12.74 -8.09
C TYR A 430 -13.15 -12.97 -6.68
N TYR A 431 -12.88 -11.91 -5.92
CA TYR A 431 -12.24 -12.04 -4.62
C TYR A 431 -13.15 -12.67 -3.56
N ARG A 432 -14.47 -12.53 -3.69
CA ARG A 432 -15.45 -13.26 -2.86
C ARG A 432 -15.44 -14.76 -3.15
N GLU A 433 -15.43 -15.15 -4.43
CA GLU A 433 -15.28 -16.57 -4.81
C GLU A 433 -13.94 -17.13 -4.33
N TYR A 434 -12.86 -16.37 -4.53
CA TYR A 434 -11.52 -16.76 -4.09
C TYR A 434 -11.43 -16.88 -2.56
N PHE A 435 -12.01 -15.93 -1.83
CA PHE A 435 -12.10 -15.98 -0.37
C PHE A 435 -12.83 -17.24 0.10
N ASN A 436 -14.03 -17.53 -0.44
CA ASN A 436 -14.79 -18.71 -0.04
C ASN A 436 -14.04 -20.00 -0.38
N HIS A 437 -13.29 -20.04 -1.48
CA HIS A 437 -12.44 -21.18 -1.77
C HIS A 437 -11.35 -21.37 -0.70
N LEU A 438 -10.66 -20.29 -0.31
CA LEU A 438 -9.66 -20.32 0.76
C LEU A 438 -10.28 -20.74 2.08
N ALA A 439 -11.43 -20.16 2.45
CA ALA A 439 -12.13 -20.46 3.69
C ALA A 439 -12.56 -21.93 3.76
N SER A 440 -13.15 -22.48 2.69
CA SER A 440 -13.49 -23.91 2.62
C SER A 440 -12.24 -24.80 2.71
N SER A 441 -11.11 -24.40 2.11
CA SER A 441 -9.87 -25.18 2.18
C SER A 441 -9.19 -25.17 3.55
N GLN A 442 -9.49 -24.18 4.40
CA GLN A 442 -8.80 -23.92 5.66
C GLN A 442 -9.64 -24.21 6.92
N GLY A 443 -10.97 -24.11 6.84
CA GLY A 443 -11.86 -24.25 8.00
C GLY A 443 -13.33 -24.56 7.68
N ASP A 444 -13.66 -24.98 6.45
CA ASP A 444 -14.99 -25.42 5.98
C ASP A 444 -16.18 -24.45 6.21
N VAL A 445 -15.91 -23.15 6.43
CA VAL A 445 -16.95 -22.11 6.55
C VAL A 445 -16.95 -21.25 5.29
N ALA A 446 -18.03 -21.33 4.51
CA ALA A 446 -18.28 -20.43 3.38
C ALA A 446 -19.14 -19.24 3.81
N ILE A 447 -18.76 -18.04 3.39
CA ILE A 447 -19.53 -16.82 3.66
C ILE A 447 -20.65 -16.68 2.64
N ASP A 448 -21.86 -16.50 3.15
CA ASP A 448 -23.00 -16.01 2.40
C ASP A 448 -22.95 -14.48 2.35
N TRP A 449 -22.51 -13.96 1.22
CA TRP A 449 -22.33 -12.54 0.98
C TRP A 449 -23.61 -11.71 1.10
N ALA A 450 -24.81 -12.33 1.03
CA ALA A 450 -26.09 -11.65 1.17
C ALA A 450 -26.41 -11.26 2.62
N ARG A 451 -25.92 -12.04 3.60
CA ARG A 451 -26.10 -11.77 5.04
C ARG A 451 -25.29 -10.56 5.53
N GLY A 452 -24.30 -10.14 4.73
CA GLY A 452 -23.28 -9.17 5.14
C GLY A 452 -22.30 -9.77 6.16
N TYR A 453 -21.23 -9.03 6.46
CA TYR A 453 -20.20 -9.53 7.35
C TYR A 453 -19.48 -8.43 8.12
N ILE A 454 -19.06 -8.80 9.33
CA ILE A 454 -18.07 -8.09 10.14
C ILE A 454 -16.69 -8.60 9.71
N CYS A 455 -15.68 -7.74 9.64
CA CYS A 455 -14.31 -8.20 9.39
C CYS A 455 -13.29 -7.64 10.38
N GLN A 456 -12.25 -8.43 10.66
CA GLN A 456 -10.98 -7.94 11.19
C GLN A 456 -9.85 -8.38 10.25
N ILE A 457 -9.27 -7.42 9.54
CA ILE A 457 -8.10 -7.65 8.70
C ILE A 457 -6.85 -7.35 9.51
N ALA A 458 -6.18 -8.39 10.00
CA ALA A 458 -5.00 -8.27 10.85
C ALA A 458 -4.13 -9.53 10.77
N ARG A 459 -2.84 -9.39 11.10
CA ARG A 459 -1.96 -10.55 11.31
C ARG A 459 -2.51 -11.40 12.46
N PHE A 460 -2.23 -12.70 12.44
CA PHE A 460 -2.55 -13.62 13.54
C PHE A 460 -1.56 -13.42 14.70
N ASP A 461 -1.66 -12.29 15.38
CA ASP A 461 -0.74 -11.88 16.44
C ASP A 461 -1.53 -11.73 17.76
N PRO A 462 -0.97 -12.16 18.92
CA PRO A 462 -1.68 -12.12 20.21
C PRO A 462 -2.17 -10.71 20.59
N SER A 463 -1.50 -9.67 20.10
CA SER A 463 -1.87 -8.27 20.37
C SER A 463 -3.12 -7.80 19.62
N LYS A 464 -3.63 -8.55 18.62
CA LYS A 464 -4.73 -8.10 17.74
C LYS A 464 -6.14 -8.31 18.29
N GLY A 465 -6.28 -8.86 19.50
CA GLY A 465 -7.57 -9.02 20.18
C GLY A 465 -8.55 -9.91 19.42
N ILE A 466 -8.04 -10.91 18.70
CA ILE A 466 -8.84 -11.84 17.90
C ILE A 466 -9.75 -12.70 18.81
N ASP A 467 -9.24 -13.13 19.96
CA ASP A 467 -10.00 -13.81 21.00
C ASP A 467 -11.16 -12.95 21.55
N VAL A 468 -10.90 -11.67 21.80
CA VAL A 468 -11.91 -10.69 22.24
C VAL A 468 -13.00 -10.52 21.19
N LEU A 469 -12.63 -10.52 19.91
CA LEU A 469 -13.58 -10.43 18.80
C LEU A 469 -14.48 -11.67 18.70
N LEU A 470 -13.91 -12.87 18.84
CA LEU A 470 -14.68 -14.12 18.83
C LEU A 470 -15.70 -14.13 19.98
N GLU A 471 -15.28 -13.77 21.19
CA GLU A 471 -16.19 -13.68 22.35
C GLU A 471 -17.26 -12.60 22.15
N ALA A 472 -16.90 -11.44 21.58
CA ALA A 472 -17.85 -10.37 21.29
C ALA A 472 -18.89 -10.79 20.24
N TYR A 473 -18.46 -11.51 19.20
CA TYR A 473 -19.34 -12.01 18.15
C TYR A 473 -20.34 -13.05 18.69
N LEU A 474 -19.89 -13.98 19.53
CA LEU A 474 -20.78 -14.91 20.24
C LEU A 474 -21.85 -14.16 21.05
N LYS A 475 -21.46 -13.17 21.86
CA LYS A 475 -22.38 -12.36 22.67
C LYS A 475 -23.34 -11.54 21.79
N PHE A 476 -22.88 -11.01 20.67
CA PHE A 476 -23.72 -10.31 19.70
C PHE A 476 -24.79 -11.23 19.12
N ARG A 477 -24.41 -12.42 18.64
CA ARG A 477 -25.35 -13.43 18.12
C ARG A 477 -26.35 -13.88 19.19
N GLN A 478 -25.91 -14.10 20.43
CA GLN A 478 -26.81 -14.39 21.56
C GLN A 478 -27.82 -13.25 21.84
N LYS A 479 -27.43 -11.98 21.68
CA LYS A 479 -28.35 -10.83 21.81
C LYS A 479 -29.36 -10.80 20.65
N LEU A 480 -28.96 -11.18 19.43
CA LEU A 480 -29.86 -11.30 18.28
C LEU A 480 -30.91 -12.39 18.47
N GLU A 481 -30.51 -13.58 18.91
CA GLU A 481 -31.43 -14.70 19.20
C GLU A 481 -32.48 -14.33 20.27
N LYS A 482 -32.10 -13.47 21.22
CA LYS A 482 -32.98 -12.99 22.30
C LYS A 482 -33.76 -11.73 21.94
N SER A 483 -33.56 -11.17 20.75
CA SER A 483 -34.23 -9.94 20.32
C SER A 483 -35.71 -10.21 20.00
N SER A 484 -36.51 -9.14 19.96
CA SER A 484 -37.94 -9.28 19.62
C SER A 484 -38.19 -9.81 18.21
N PHE A 485 -37.22 -9.65 17.31
CA PHE A 485 -37.27 -10.06 15.91
C PHE A 485 -35.91 -10.67 15.50
N PRO A 486 -35.63 -11.92 15.90
CA PRO A 486 -34.38 -12.57 15.54
C PRO A 486 -34.32 -12.79 14.03
N PRO A 487 -33.15 -12.57 13.39
CA PRO A 487 -32.99 -12.82 11.95
C PRO A 487 -33.07 -14.31 11.61
N GLU A 488 -33.86 -14.68 10.61
CA GLU A 488 -34.00 -16.07 10.15
C GLU A 488 -32.69 -16.65 9.60
N ASP A 489 -31.85 -15.81 8.99
CA ASP A 489 -30.53 -16.16 8.46
C ASP A 489 -29.41 -16.07 9.51
N GLY A 490 -29.71 -15.70 10.76
CA GLY A 490 -28.71 -15.45 11.79
C GLY A 490 -27.97 -14.10 11.68
N GLY A 491 -28.29 -13.25 10.71
CA GLY A 491 -27.64 -11.96 10.55
C GLY A 491 -26.17 -12.04 10.08
N PRO A 492 -25.39 -10.95 10.21
CA PRO A 492 -24.07 -10.83 9.60
C PRO A 492 -23.06 -11.85 10.11
N GLN A 493 -22.27 -12.42 9.19
CA GLN A 493 -21.18 -13.37 9.50
C GLN A 493 -19.88 -12.66 9.92
N LEU A 494 -18.87 -13.42 10.35
CA LEU A 494 -17.57 -12.89 10.78
C LEU A 494 -16.43 -13.40 9.89
N ILE A 495 -15.60 -12.48 9.41
CA ILE A 495 -14.35 -12.77 8.70
C ILE A 495 -13.15 -12.33 9.55
N ILE A 496 -12.23 -13.24 9.81
CA ILE A 496 -10.92 -12.95 10.42
C ILE A 496 -9.86 -13.35 9.41
N MET A 497 -9.10 -12.38 8.91
CA MET A 497 -8.20 -12.61 7.80
C MET A 497 -6.92 -11.79 7.89
N GLY A 498 -5.80 -12.38 7.48
CA GLY A 498 -4.54 -11.64 7.33
C GLY A 498 -3.48 -12.46 6.63
N HIS A 499 -2.42 -11.78 6.17
CA HIS A 499 -1.26 -12.46 5.60
C HIS A 499 -0.54 -13.30 6.66
N GLY A 500 -0.05 -14.47 6.25
CA GLY A 500 1.03 -15.12 6.98
C GLY A 500 2.31 -14.29 6.85
N SER A 501 3.15 -14.29 7.89
CA SER A 501 4.47 -13.66 7.86
C SER A 501 5.52 -14.72 8.13
N VAL A 502 6.55 -14.81 7.27
CA VAL A 502 7.67 -15.75 7.46
C VAL A 502 8.43 -15.43 8.75
N ASP A 503 8.48 -14.15 9.11
CA ASP A 503 9.19 -13.65 10.30
C ASP A 503 8.34 -13.70 11.59
N ASP A 504 7.14 -14.29 11.56
CA ASP A 504 6.24 -14.35 12.71
C ASP A 504 5.90 -15.80 13.13
N PRO A 505 6.71 -16.41 14.02
CA PRO A 505 6.46 -17.77 14.50
C PRO A 505 5.17 -17.89 15.32
N ASP A 506 4.65 -16.78 15.86
CA ASP A 506 3.44 -16.78 16.71
C ASP A 506 2.16 -16.87 15.86
N GLY A 507 2.26 -16.54 14.56
CA GLY A 507 1.16 -16.55 13.58
C GLY A 507 0.34 -17.83 13.54
N THR A 508 1.04 -18.97 13.50
CA THR A 508 0.39 -20.29 13.45
C THR A 508 -0.34 -20.61 14.75
N MET A 509 0.26 -20.31 15.90
CA MET A 509 -0.34 -20.59 17.21
C MET A 509 -1.66 -19.85 17.39
N ILE A 510 -1.70 -18.56 17.04
CA ILE A 510 -2.92 -17.76 17.16
C ILE A 510 -3.99 -18.19 16.17
N TYR A 511 -3.61 -18.62 14.96
CA TYR A 511 -4.55 -19.19 14.02
C TYR A 511 -5.21 -20.48 14.56
N GLU A 512 -4.42 -21.43 15.06
CA GLU A 512 -4.96 -22.68 15.62
C GLU A 512 -5.84 -22.40 16.86
N MET A 513 -5.42 -21.46 17.72
CA MET A 513 -6.20 -21.00 18.86
C MET A 513 -7.61 -20.54 18.45
N CYS A 514 -7.77 -19.88 17.30
CA CYS A 514 -9.10 -19.46 16.82
C CYS A 514 -10.01 -20.67 16.56
N HIS A 515 -9.48 -21.70 15.89
CA HIS A 515 -10.21 -22.94 15.61
C HIS A 515 -10.52 -23.73 16.88
N ASP A 516 -9.58 -23.77 17.83
CA ASP A 516 -9.80 -24.39 19.15
C ASP A 516 -10.91 -23.70 19.93
N ILE A 517 -10.96 -22.35 19.92
CA ILE A 517 -12.04 -21.57 20.54
C ILE A 517 -13.38 -21.91 19.89
N LEU A 518 -13.45 -21.88 18.56
CA LEU A 518 -14.68 -22.14 17.80
C LEU A 518 -15.18 -23.58 17.94
N SER A 519 -14.31 -24.52 18.27
CA SER A 519 -14.65 -25.94 18.50
C SER A 519 -15.25 -26.21 19.88
N LYS A 520 -15.21 -25.25 20.81
CA LYS A 520 -15.82 -25.41 22.14
C LYS A 520 -17.34 -25.42 22.04
N GLU A 521 -17.99 -26.16 22.93
CA GLU A 521 -19.46 -26.28 23.01
C GLU A 521 -20.16 -24.91 23.12
N GLU A 522 -19.57 -23.97 23.85
CA GLU A 522 -20.10 -22.61 24.02
C GLU A 522 -20.15 -21.78 22.71
N TYR A 523 -19.37 -22.14 21.69
CA TYR A 523 -19.31 -21.47 20.38
C TYR A 523 -20.15 -22.17 19.30
N GLN A 524 -20.91 -23.22 19.63
CA GLN A 524 -21.77 -23.94 18.67
C GLN A 524 -22.77 -23.02 17.94
N LEU A 525 -23.22 -21.94 18.59
CA LEU A 525 -24.12 -20.97 17.97
C LEU A 525 -23.50 -20.26 16.75
N VAL A 526 -22.17 -20.10 16.73
CA VAL A 526 -21.48 -19.22 15.78
C VAL A 526 -20.41 -19.92 14.94
N ASN A 527 -20.05 -21.17 15.24
CA ASN A 527 -18.96 -21.86 14.56
C ASN A 527 -19.10 -21.91 13.03
N GLY A 528 -20.33 -22.09 12.51
CA GLY A 528 -20.64 -22.09 11.08
C GLY A 528 -20.74 -20.70 10.44
N ASP A 529 -20.57 -19.64 11.23
CA ASP A 529 -20.68 -18.24 10.79
C ASP A 529 -19.34 -17.47 10.87
N VAL A 530 -18.25 -18.12 11.30
CA VAL A 530 -16.94 -17.49 11.46
C VAL A 530 -15.92 -18.12 10.49
N ALA A 531 -15.50 -17.35 9.48
CA ALA A 531 -14.42 -17.74 8.58
C ALA A 531 -13.07 -17.16 9.06
N VAL A 532 -12.14 -18.05 9.41
CA VAL A 532 -10.76 -17.72 9.80
C VAL A 532 -9.82 -18.10 8.66
N VAL A 533 -9.19 -17.11 8.01
CA VAL A 533 -8.44 -17.32 6.75
C VAL A 533 -7.03 -16.73 6.82
N ARG A 534 -6.01 -17.56 6.60
CA ARG A 534 -4.67 -17.08 6.23
C ARG A 534 -4.67 -16.72 4.76
N ALA A 535 -4.52 -15.43 4.48
CA ALA A 535 -4.47 -14.91 3.13
C ALA A 535 -3.11 -15.20 2.47
N PRO A 536 -3.09 -15.58 1.19
CA PRO A 536 -1.86 -15.52 0.39
C PRO A 536 -1.41 -14.05 0.23
N PRO A 537 -0.17 -13.79 -0.23
CA PRO A 537 0.33 -12.44 -0.52
C PRO A 537 -0.47 -11.73 -1.63
N SER A 538 -1.64 -11.20 -1.26
CA SER A 538 -2.60 -10.53 -2.12
C SER A 538 -3.14 -9.32 -1.37
N ASP A 539 -2.71 -8.14 -1.79
CA ASP A 539 -3.21 -6.88 -1.24
C ASP A 539 -4.65 -6.65 -1.71
N SER A 540 -4.92 -6.95 -2.98
CA SER A 540 -6.24 -6.78 -3.57
C SER A 540 -7.32 -7.61 -2.90
N LEU A 541 -7.01 -8.84 -2.47
CA LEU A 541 -7.94 -9.65 -1.70
C LEU A 541 -8.30 -8.99 -0.37
N LEU A 542 -7.29 -8.55 0.41
CA LEU A 542 -7.53 -7.88 1.69
C LEU A 542 -8.31 -6.57 1.50
N GLY A 543 -7.91 -5.76 0.52
CA GLY A 543 -8.55 -4.48 0.21
C GLY A 543 -10.00 -4.65 -0.24
N CYS A 544 -10.28 -5.67 -1.04
CA CYS A 544 -11.61 -5.96 -1.54
C CYS A 544 -12.54 -6.52 -0.45
N ILE A 545 -12.06 -7.44 0.39
CA ILE A 545 -12.83 -7.96 1.53
C ILE A 545 -13.06 -6.85 2.57
N LEU A 546 -12.11 -5.94 2.78
CA LEU A 546 -12.36 -4.80 3.64
C LEU A 546 -13.45 -3.88 3.06
N GLN A 547 -13.42 -3.58 1.76
CA GLN A 547 -14.38 -2.68 1.09
C GLN A 547 -15.84 -3.11 1.27
N GLY A 548 -16.09 -4.42 1.21
CA GLY A 548 -17.44 -4.97 1.25
C GLY A 548 -17.99 -5.22 2.65
N ALA A 549 -17.24 -4.93 3.71
CA ALA A 549 -17.64 -5.21 5.07
C ALA A 549 -18.78 -4.29 5.53
N TRP A 550 -19.71 -4.86 6.31
CA TRP A 550 -20.76 -4.09 6.97
C TRP A 550 -20.19 -3.21 8.08
N VAL A 551 -19.31 -3.81 8.89
CA VAL A 551 -18.53 -3.13 9.93
C VAL A 551 -17.15 -3.76 9.98
N ALA A 552 -16.10 -2.93 9.95
CA ALA A 552 -14.75 -3.36 10.23
C ALA A 552 -14.47 -3.30 11.74
N THR A 553 -13.54 -4.11 12.21
CA THR A 553 -13.07 -4.10 13.59
C THR A 553 -11.55 -4.05 13.63
N GLN A 554 -11.01 -3.37 14.63
CA GLN A 554 -9.59 -3.42 14.96
C GLN A 554 -9.44 -3.36 16.48
N LEU A 555 -9.51 -4.52 17.11
CA LEU A 555 -9.66 -4.67 18.57
C LEU A 555 -8.33 -4.94 19.29
N SER A 556 -7.24 -4.43 18.72
CA SER A 556 -5.90 -4.67 19.25
C SER A 556 -5.79 -4.25 20.73
N THR A 557 -5.14 -5.07 21.55
CA THR A 557 -4.90 -4.78 22.97
C THR A 557 -3.64 -3.94 23.18
N ARG A 558 -2.70 -4.01 22.24
CA ARG A 558 -1.46 -3.23 22.17
C ARG A 558 -1.17 -2.91 20.71
N GLU A 559 -0.88 -1.66 20.40
CA GLU A 559 -0.66 -1.24 19.01
C GLU A 559 0.06 0.10 18.94
N GLY A 560 0.92 0.29 17.93
CA GLY A 560 1.57 1.57 17.67
C GLY A 560 0.60 2.60 17.08
N PHE A 561 0.00 2.26 15.93
CA PHE A 561 -0.94 3.13 15.21
C PHE A 561 -1.99 2.30 14.46
N GLU A 562 -1.56 1.26 13.74
CA GLU A 562 -2.38 0.39 12.88
C GLU A 562 -3.12 1.11 11.76
N VAL A 563 -2.56 1.01 10.55
CA VAL A 563 -3.07 1.67 9.34
C VAL A 563 -4.36 1.05 8.85
N LYS A 564 -4.72 -0.19 9.23
CA LYS A 564 -5.99 -0.83 8.84
C LYS A 564 -7.22 -0.01 9.22
N VAL A 565 -7.12 0.82 10.27
CA VAL A 565 -8.17 1.77 10.65
C VAL A 565 -8.34 2.85 9.60
N THR A 566 -7.23 3.46 9.15
CA THR A 566 -7.21 4.42 8.04
C THR A 566 -7.76 3.81 6.75
N GLU A 567 -7.37 2.58 6.41
CA GLU A 567 -7.81 1.88 5.19
C GLU A 567 -9.33 1.64 5.20
N ALA A 568 -9.90 1.19 6.32
CA ALA A 568 -11.34 0.98 6.48
C ALA A 568 -12.13 2.29 6.31
N ILE A 569 -11.67 3.35 6.96
CA ILE A 569 -12.29 4.68 6.87
C ILE A 569 -12.23 5.21 5.44
N ASN A 570 -11.12 5.02 4.71
CA ASN A 570 -11.00 5.45 3.32
C ASN A 570 -12.02 4.76 2.42
N LYS A 571 -12.24 3.46 2.64
CA LYS A 571 -13.28 2.66 1.97
C LYS A 571 -14.70 2.96 2.44
N ARG A 572 -14.87 3.92 3.36
CA ARG A 572 -16.16 4.33 3.94
C ARG A 572 -16.86 3.23 4.73
N VAL A 573 -16.08 2.28 5.22
CA VAL A 573 -16.55 1.19 6.07
C VAL A 573 -16.52 1.68 7.52
N PRO A 574 -17.66 1.65 8.25
CA PRO A 574 -17.69 1.93 9.68
C PRO A 574 -16.74 1.03 10.45
N ILE A 575 -15.97 1.58 11.38
CA ILE A 575 -15.03 0.79 12.18
C ILE A 575 -15.30 0.86 13.69
N ILE A 576 -15.22 -0.30 14.36
CA ILE A 576 -15.12 -0.40 15.82
C ILE A 576 -13.67 -0.65 16.18
N ALA A 577 -13.03 0.29 16.87
CA ALA A 577 -11.61 0.22 17.18
C ALA A 577 -11.38 0.30 18.69
N SER A 578 -10.34 -0.36 19.19
CA SER A 578 -9.98 -0.31 20.61
C SER A 578 -9.30 1.02 20.99
N ASP A 579 -9.28 1.34 22.28
CA ASP A 579 -8.58 2.52 22.81
C ASP A 579 -7.05 2.33 22.99
N ALA A 580 -6.46 1.34 22.32
CA ALA A 580 -5.04 0.99 22.41
C ALA A 580 -4.14 1.91 21.57
N GLY A 581 -3.04 2.41 22.18
CA GLY A 581 -1.97 3.15 21.50
C GLY A 581 -2.44 4.27 20.57
N GLY A 582 -1.98 4.27 19.31
CA GLY A 582 -2.33 5.28 18.32
C GLY A 582 -3.66 5.04 17.59
N ILE A 583 -4.40 3.95 17.84
CA ILE A 583 -5.65 3.65 17.12
C ILE A 583 -6.69 4.78 17.21
N PRO A 584 -6.98 5.36 18.40
CA PRO A 584 -8.07 6.34 18.53
C PRO A 584 -7.89 7.64 17.76
N VAL A 585 -6.66 8.05 17.44
CA VAL A 585 -6.41 9.32 16.74
C VAL A 585 -6.98 9.34 15.32
N GLN A 586 -7.26 8.15 14.77
CA GLN A 586 -7.84 7.98 13.43
C GLN A 586 -9.38 8.02 13.43
N VAL A 587 -10.01 7.72 14.58
CA VAL A 587 -11.46 7.51 14.69
C VAL A 587 -12.16 8.77 15.15
N LYS A 588 -13.14 9.22 14.36
CA LYS A 588 -14.04 10.33 14.67
C LYS A 588 -15.38 9.75 15.12
N GLN A 589 -15.64 9.81 16.42
CA GLN A 589 -16.80 9.20 17.06
C GLN A 589 -18.11 9.49 16.30
N SER A 590 -18.81 8.43 15.89
CA SER A 590 -20.08 8.46 15.14
C SER A 590 -20.04 9.15 13.76
N LEU A 591 -18.87 9.59 13.28
CA LEU A 591 -18.66 10.14 11.93
C LEU A 591 -17.97 9.16 10.97
N ASN A 592 -17.10 8.30 11.49
CA ASN A 592 -16.50 7.21 10.72
C ASN A 592 -16.40 5.89 11.49
N GLY A 593 -16.60 5.90 12.81
CA GLY A 593 -16.50 4.72 13.64
C GLY A 593 -16.70 5.03 15.12
N TRP A 594 -16.29 4.09 15.97
CA TRP A 594 -16.41 4.16 17.42
C TRP A 594 -15.17 3.59 18.11
N VAL A 595 -14.78 4.22 19.22
CA VAL A 595 -13.72 3.72 20.09
C VAL A 595 -14.33 2.97 21.29
N VAL A 596 -13.80 1.78 21.60
CA VAL A 596 -14.22 0.94 22.74
C VAL A 596 -13.02 0.58 23.63
N PRO A 597 -13.23 0.26 24.92
CA PRO A 597 -12.13 -0.18 25.79
C PRO A 597 -11.45 -1.45 25.27
N ALA A 598 -10.12 -1.44 25.20
CA ALA A 598 -9.32 -2.58 24.77
C ALA A 598 -9.51 -3.81 25.68
N GLY A 599 -9.52 -5.00 25.09
CA GLY A 599 -9.66 -6.26 25.83
C GLY A 599 -11.05 -6.53 26.41
N ARG A 600 -12.09 -5.78 26.00
CA ARG A 600 -13.46 -5.94 26.50
C ARG A 600 -14.42 -6.35 25.38
N SER A 601 -14.95 -7.56 25.45
CA SER A 601 -15.89 -8.10 24.45
C SER A 601 -17.32 -7.55 24.57
N GLU A 602 -17.81 -7.27 25.79
CA GLU A 602 -19.19 -6.82 26.02
C GLU A 602 -19.53 -5.45 25.36
N PRO A 603 -18.68 -4.42 25.44
CA PRO A 603 -18.90 -3.17 24.72
C PRO A 603 -18.96 -3.34 23.20
N VAL A 604 -18.11 -4.21 22.65
CA VAL A 604 -18.09 -4.54 21.21
C VAL A 604 -19.41 -5.21 20.82
N ALA A 605 -19.82 -6.25 21.56
CA ALA A 605 -21.06 -6.99 21.29
C ALA A 605 -22.30 -6.09 21.36
N THR A 606 -22.35 -5.20 22.36
CA THR A 606 -23.46 -4.25 22.51
C THR A 606 -23.47 -3.25 21.38
N LEU A 607 -22.32 -2.72 20.98
CA LEU A 607 -22.24 -1.78 19.86
C LEU A 607 -22.63 -2.46 18.53
N LEU A 608 -22.17 -3.67 18.25
CA LEU A 608 -22.61 -4.44 17.07
C LEU A 608 -24.13 -4.61 17.04
N TYR A 609 -24.74 -4.94 18.19
CA TYR A 609 -26.19 -5.04 18.33
C TYR A 609 -26.89 -3.70 18.10
N ASP A 610 -26.35 -2.60 18.63
CA ASP A 610 -26.89 -1.27 18.43
C ASP A 610 -26.75 -0.81 16.98
N ILE A 611 -25.68 -1.17 16.26
CA ILE A 611 -25.55 -0.90 14.82
C ILE A 611 -26.59 -1.72 14.04
N TYR A 612 -26.71 -3.02 14.33
CA TYR A 612 -27.68 -3.91 13.66
C TYR A 612 -29.13 -3.44 13.83
N THR A 613 -29.50 -3.03 15.05
CA THR A 613 -30.84 -2.52 15.36
C THR A 613 -31.05 -1.05 14.96
N GLY A 614 -30.02 -0.40 14.39
CA GLY A 614 -30.08 1.00 13.96
C GLY A 614 -30.10 2.03 15.08
N LYS A 615 -29.75 1.66 16.32
CA LYS A 615 -29.56 2.59 17.44
C LYS A 615 -28.24 3.36 17.32
N ALA A 616 -27.20 2.72 16.78
CA ALA A 616 -25.93 3.34 16.44
C ALA A 616 -25.77 3.39 14.91
N LYS A 617 -25.37 4.55 14.37
CA LYS A 617 -25.14 4.75 12.94
C LYS A 617 -24.00 5.73 12.74
N VAL A 618 -23.17 5.50 11.73
CA VAL A 618 -22.24 6.51 11.25
C VAL A 618 -23.01 7.55 10.43
N LYS A 619 -22.76 8.84 10.68
CA LYS A 619 -23.31 9.96 9.88
C LYS A 619 -22.24 10.55 8.99
N ARG A 620 -22.01 9.95 7.82
CA ARG A 620 -21.03 10.42 6.85
C ARG A 620 -21.72 11.03 5.62
N PRO A 621 -21.42 12.29 5.24
CA PRO A 621 -22.05 12.92 4.09
C PRO A 621 -21.51 12.36 2.76
N VAL A 622 -22.37 12.34 1.74
CA VAL A 622 -21.98 12.01 0.36
C VAL A 622 -21.21 13.21 -0.24
N PRO A 623 -20.12 13.02 -0.99
CA PRO A 623 -19.37 14.11 -1.60
C PRO A 623 -20.23 14.85 -2.63
N LYS A 624 -20.06 16.18 -2.73
CA LYS A 624 -20.79 17.00 -3.72
C LYS A 624 -20.44 16.56 -5.15
N GLY A 625 -21.44 16.59 -6.05
CA GLY A 625 -21.24 16.34 -7.48
C GLY A 625 -21.39 14.88 -7.93
N ARG A 626 -21.72 13.96 -7.02
CA ARG A 626 -22.14 12.60 -7.39
C ARG A 626 -23.66 12.53 -7.30
N ASP A 627 -24.32 12.34 -8.46
CA ASP A 627 -25.75 12.01 -8.51
C ASP A 627 -25.92 10.58 -8.00
N THR A 628 -25.83 10.40 -6.69
CA THR A 628 -26.25 9.16 -6.06
C THR A 628 -27.75 9.29 -5.87
N GLN A 629 -28.54 8.59 -6.68
CA GLN A 629 -29.96 8.36 -6.44
C GLN A 629 -30.18 7.55 -5.14
N GLY A 630 -29.68 8.04 -4.00
CA GLY A 630 -29.84 7.46 -2.68
C GLY A 630 -28.76 6.48 -2.18
N GLU A 631 -27.72 6.15 -2.94
CA GLU A 631 -26.79 5.07 -2.55
C GLU A 631 -25.54 5.57 -1.79
N THR A 632 -25.54 5.34 -0.47
CA THR A 632 -24.38 5.53 0.43
C THR A 632 -23.48 4.28 0.52
N ASP A 633 -23.74 3.25 -0.29
CA ASP A 633 -23.00 1.98 -0.28
C ASP A 633 -21.56 2.16 -0.82
N PRO A 634 -20.51 1.78 -0.06
CA PRO A 634 -19.14 1.75 -0.53
C PRO A 634 -18.92 1.10 -1.90
N ASN A 635 -19.63 0.00 -2.20
CA ASN A 635 -19.44 -0.72 -3.47
C ASN A 635 -20.03 0.03 -4.66
N ALA A 636 -21.21 0.64 -4.51
CA ALA A 636 -21.78 1.50 -5.56
C ALA A 636 -20.86 2.70 -5.87
N VAL A 637 -20.29 3.30 -4.82
CA VAL A 637 -19.30 4.38 -4.95
C VAL A 637 -18.04 3.91 -5.69
N ALA A 638 -17.54 2.72 -5.37
CA ALA A 638 -16.39 2.12 -6.02
C ALA A 638 -16.68 1.81 -7.50
N GLU A 639 -17.83 1.22 -7.79
CA GLU A 639 -18.27 0.86 -9.14
C GLU A 639 -18.40 2.10 -10.04
N ALA A 640 -18.97 3.19 -9.54
CA ALA A 640 -19.09 4.44 -10.30
C ALA A 640 -17.73 4.98 -10.76
N TYR A 641 -16.69 4.85 -9.94
CA TYR A 641 -15.33 5.23 -10.30
C TYR A 641 -14.68 4.21 -11.25
N VAL A 642 -14.73 2.91 -10.90
CA VAL A 642 -14.10 1.85 -11.68
C VAL A 642 -14.70 1.76 -13.10
N GLY A 643 -16.01 1.97 -13.23
CA GLY A 643 -16.72 2.00 -14.51
C GLY A 643 -16.28 3.15 -15.42
N GLY A 644 -15.99 4.32 -14.86
CA GLY A 644 -15.55 5.51 -15.60
C GLY A 644 -14.04 5.74 -15.53
N TYR A 645 -13.28 5.14 -16.44
CA TYR A 645 -11.81 5.24 -16.44
C TYR A 645 -11.24 6.64 -16.67
N GLU A 646 -12.07 7.59 -17.10
CA GLU A 646 -11.72 9.01 -17.25
C GLU A 646 -12.04 9.83 -15.99
N GLN A 647 -12.68 9.23 -15.00
CA GLN A 647 -13.00 9.91 -13.75
C GLN A 647 -11.73 10.14 -12.94
N PRO A 648 -11.55 11.34 -12.35
CA PRO A 648 -10.40 11.60 -11.49
C PRO A 648 -10.48 10.72 -10.24
N VAL A 649 -9.31 10.39 -9.70
CA VAL A 649 -9.19 9.67 -8.44
C VAL A 649 -9.97 10.41 -7.34
N PRO A 650 -10.82 9.72 -6.57
CA PRO A 650 -11.48 10.34 -5.43
C PRO A 650 -10.45 10.79 -4.39
N PRO A 651 -10.52 12.04 -3.90
CA PRO A 651 -9.58 12.51 -2.90
C PRO A 651 -9.78 11.72 -1.60
N VAL A 652 -8.68 11.37 -0.93
CA VAL A 652 -8.72 10.67 0.37
C VAL A 652 -9.42 11.50 1.44
N ARG A 653 -9.42 12.82 1.27
CA ARG A 653 -10.11 13.80 2.10
C ARG A 653 -11.31 14.41 1.38
N ALA A 654 -12.30 13.58 1.07
CA ALA A 654 -13.51 14.00 0.38
C ALA A 654 -14.59 14.61 1.30
N ASP A 655 -14.57 14.26 2.59
CA ASP A 655 -15.61 14.65 3.55
C ASP A 655 -15.12 14.68 5.01
N ILE A 656 -15.97 15.16 5.92
CA ILE A 656 -15.64 15.35 7.35
C ILE A 656 -15.30 14.05 8.11
N GLY A 657 -15.77 12.90 7.62
CA GLY A 657 -15.51 11.58 8.21
C GLY A 657 -14.17 10.98 7.75
N SER A 658 -13.52 11.56 6.75
CA SER A 658 -12.23 11.09 6.24
C SER A 658 -11.12 11.21 7.28
N THR A 659 -10.08 10.39 7.15
CA THR A 659 -8.84 10.55 7.93
C THR A 659 -8.03 11.76 7.48
N SER A 660 -7.02 12.11 8.27
CA SER A 660 -6.06 13.17 7.94
C SER A 660 -5.23 12.78 6.71
N GLU A 661 -4.85 13.78 5.89
CA GLU A 661 -3.99 13.55 4.71
C GLU A 661 -2.57 13.09 5.08
N ASP A 662 -2.19 13.26 6.34
CA ASP A 662 -0.87 12.88 6.83
C ASP A 662 -0.67 11.37 7.01
N TYR A 663 -1.75 10.58 6.93
CA TYR A 663 -1.69 9.11 6.92
C TYR A 663 -1.55 8.52 5.51
N TRP A 664 -1.41 9.37 4.49
CA TRP A 664 -1.35 8.97 3.07
C TRP A 664 0.00 9.32 2.44
N THR A 665 0.34 8.66 1.33
CA THR A 665 1.66 8.75 0.66
C THR A 665 2.12 10.19 0.41
N VAL A 666 1.27 11.07 -0.13
CA VAL A 666 1.67 12.47 -0.42
C VAL A 666 1.99 13.24 0.87
N GLY A 667 1.15 13.10 1.89
CA GLY A 667 1.37 13.72 3.20
C GLY A 667 2.64 13.20 3.87
N ASN A 668 2.90 11.90 3.79
CA ASN A 668 4.13 11.29 4.30
C ASN A 668 5.37 11.78 3.53
N ALA A 669 5.30 11.85 2.21
CA ALA A 669 6.39 12.35 1.36
C ALA A 669 6.72 13.82 1.67
N ALA A 670 5.71 14.67 1.83
CA ALA A 670 5.90 16.07 2.22
C ALA A 670 6.55 16.19 3.60
N LYS A 671 6.10 15.42 4.61
CA LYS A 671 6.71 15.38 5.95
C LYS A 671 8.20 15.01 5.87
N TRP A 672 8.55 13.94 5.17
CA TRP A 672 9.94 13.52 5.00
C TRP A 672 10.80 14.57 4.30
N MET A 673 10.33 15.13 3.17
CA MET A 673 11.11 16.14 2.44
C MET A 673 11.32 17.41 3.26
N LEU A 674 10.34 17.83 4.07
CA LEU A 674 10.51 18.94 5.00
C LEU A 674 11.60 18.63 6.04
N LEU A 675 11.61 17.42 6.60
CA LEU A 675 12.65 17.00 7.55
C LEU A 675 14.04 16.97 6.89
N PHE A 676 14.15 16.47 5.66
CA PHE A 676 15.41 16.48 4.92
C PHE A 676 15.91 17.91 4.67
N SER A 677 15.01 18.81 4.30
CA SER A 677 15.35 20.23 4.15
C SER A 677 15.87 20.83 5.45
N LYS A 678 15.16 20.62 6.56
CA LYS A 678 15.51 21.20 7.87
C LYS A 678 16.78 20.60 8.48
N ILE A 679 17.01 19.29 8.33
CA ILE A 679 18.19 18.62 8.89
C ILE A 679 19.48 19.00 8.15
N LEU A 680 19.36 19.26 6.84
CA LEU A 680 20.45 19.76 6.00
C LEU A 680 20.54 21.29 5.99
N GLN A 681 19.55 22.00 6.53
CA GLN A 681 19.44 23.47 6.50
C GLN A 681 19.52 24.03 5.06
N LEU A 682 18.80 23.40 4.14
CA LEU A 682 18.79 23.79 2.73
C LEU A 682 18.25 25.21 2.57
N GLN A 683 18.94 26.03 1.79
CA GLN A 683 18.51 27.39 1.48
C GLN A 683 17.49 27.39 0.34
N VAL A 684 16.47 28.25 0.43
CA VAL A 684 15.53 28.46 -0.66
C VAL A 684 16.26 29.18 -1.81
N PRO A 685 16.36 28.59 -3.02
CA PRO A 685 17.08 29.22 -4.14
C PRO A 685 16.40 30.51 -4.60
N GLU A 686 17.18 31.54 -4.93
CA GLU A 686 16.68 32.83 -5.44
C GLU A 686 15.88 32.70 -6.75
N GLY A 687 16.12 31.66 -7.54
CA GLY A 687 15.41 31.37 -8.79
C GLY A 687 14.14 30.51 -8.65
N LEU A 688 13.75 30.14 -7.43
CA LEU A 688 12.51 29.40 -7.21
C LEU A 688 11.31 30.35 -7.38
N GLY A 689 10.26 29.92 -8.09
CA GLY A 689 9.10 30.78 -8.36
C GLY A 689 8.47 31.32 -7.07
N GLY A 690 7.97 32.57 -7.10
CA GLY A 690 7.53 33.30 -5.90
C GLY A 690 6.58 32.50 -5.00
N THR A 691 5.59 31.82 -5.58
CA THR A 691 4.65 30.97 -4.82
C THR A 691 5.32 29.78 -4.13
N ASP A 692 6.28 29.12 -4.77
CA ASP A 692 7.00 27.99 -4.15
C ASP A 692 7.90 28.50 -2.99
N ALA A 693 8.56 29.65 -3.18
CA ALA A 693 9.39 30.26 -2.15
C ALA A 693 8.56 30.66 -0.92
N ASP A 694 7.38 31.25 -1.12
CA ASP A 694 6.46 31.61 -0.05
C ASP A 694 5.99 30.38 0.75
N LEU A 695 5.67 29.27 0.06
CA LEU A 695 5.29 28.02 0.70
C LEU A 695 6.44 27.44 1.56
N LEU A 696 7.66 27.42 1.02
CA LEU A 696 8.84 26.93 1.74
C LEU A 696 9.18 27.79 2.96
N ASN A 697 9.08 29.11 2.82
CA ASN A 697 9.26 30.07 3.92
C ASN A 697 8.18 29.90 4.98
N GLY A 698 6.92 29.71 4.58
CA GLY A 698 5.80 29.43 5.48
C GLY A 698 5.98 28.15 6.29
N MET A 699 6.55 27.09 5.70
CA MET A 699 6.93 25.84 6.40
C MET A 699 8.26 25.97 7.17
N ARG A 700 8.92 27.13 7.11
CA ARG A 700 10.24 27.39 7.70
C ARG A 700 11.27 26.35 7.22
N ALA A 701 11.24 25.96 5.95
CA ALA A 701 11.93 24.78 5.42
C ALA A 701 13.47 24.83 5.57
N SER A 702 14.06 26.03 5.61
CA SER A 702 15.50 26.24 5.79
C SER A 702 15.95 26.27 7.25
N GLU A 703 15.01 26.28 8.20
CA GLU A 703 15.36 26.38 9.60
C GLU A 703 15.79 25.04 10.19
N ARG A 704 16.83 25.09 11.04
CA ARG A 704 17.37 23.91 11.73
C ARG A 704 16.31 23.29 12.63
N ILE A 705 16.31 21.96 12.68
CA ILE A 705 15.65 21.20 13.74
C ILE A 705 16.41 21.47 15.07
N GLY A 706 15.95 22.39 15.92
CA GLY A 706 16.66 22.69 17.17
C GLY A 706 16.03 23.68 18.15
N GLY A 707 16.04 23.30 19.43
CA GLY A 707 15.60 24.04 20.63
C GLY A 707 14.69 23.16 21.52
N LYS A 708 14.72 23.33 22.86
CA LYS A 708 13.74 22.69 23.79
C LYS A 708 12.27 23.00 23.42
N GLU A 709 12.05 23.99 22.55
CA GLU A 709 10.74 24.41 22.03
C GLU A 709 10.24 23.61 20.82
N VAL A 710 11.09 22.80 20.15
CA VAL A 710 10.70 21.93 19.01
C VAL A 710 10.62 20.45 19.42
N ASP A 711 10.98 20.13 20.66
CA ASP A 711 10.79 18.80 21.23
C ASP A 711 9.29 18.45 21.24
N ALA A 712 8.96 17.22 20.84
CA ALA A 712 7.61 16.67 20.90
C ALA A 712 6.56 17.33 19.97
N THR A 713 6.96 17.90 18.83
CA THR A 713 6.01 18.44 17.81
C THR A 713 5.65 17.42 16.74
N ALA A 714 4.41 17.45 16.24
CA ALA A 714 3.98 16.64 15.12
C ALA A 714 4.46 17.28 13.80
N VAL A 715 5.18 16.51 12.98
CA VAL A 715 5.75 17.01 11.71
C VAL A 715 4.66 17.53 10.77
N TRP A 716 3.44 16.97 10.85
CA TRP A 716 2.29 17.45 10.09
C TRP A 716 1.96 18.92 10.34
N GLN A 717 2.09 19.38 11.59
CA GLN A 717 1.86 20.77 11.97
C GLN A 717 2.87 21.71 11.28
N MET A 718 4.10 21.23 11.08
CA MET A 718 5.14 21.99 10.38
C MET A 718 4.88 22.10 8.88
N VAL A 719 4.27 21.07 8.27
CA VAL A 719 3.92 21.06 6.84
C VAL A 719 2.71 21.95 6.58
N MET A 720 1.61 21.72 7.29
CA MET A 720 0.33 22.37 6.97
C MET A 720 0.15 23.72 7.66
N GLY A 721 0.76 23.96 8.81
CA GLY A 721 0.65 25.22 9.54
C GLY A 721 -0.81 25.60 9.81
N THR A 722 -1.21 26.78 9.33
CA THR A 722 -2.59 27.29 9.47
C THR A 722 -3.62 26.57 8.62
N ASP A 723 -3.21 25.77 7.63
CA ASP A 723 -4.12 25.01 6.75
C ASP A 723 -4.52 23.65 7.36
N MET A 724 -4.08 23.34 8.58
CA MET A 724 -4.54 22.14 9.30
C MET A 724 -6.03 22.24 9.65
N LEU A 725 -6.73 21.12 9.53
CA LEU A 725 -8.07 21.03 10.09
C LEU A 725 -8.03 20.65 11.57
N LYS A 726 -9.09 21.03 12.28
CA LYS A 726 -9.27 20.71 13.71
C LYS A 726 -9.20 19.19 13.93
N GLY A 727 -8.34 18.78 14.86
CA GLY A 727 -8.11 17.38 15.23
C GLY A 727 -7.03 16.67 14.43
N GLU A 728 -6.41 17.32 13.44
CA GLU A 728 -5.24 16.78 12.76
C GLU A 728 -3.94 17.06 13.53
N GLY A 729 -2.95 16.18 13.37
CA GLY A 729 -1.65 16.32 14.03
C GLY A 729 -1.71 16.18 15.55
N GLU A 730 -2.76 15.54 16.10
CA GLU A 730 -2.85 15.21 17.52
C GLU A 730 -1.75 14.22 17.93
N ILE A 731 -1.20 14.43 19.13
CA ILE A 731 -0.21 13.56 19.76
C ILE A 731 -0.83 13.06 21.07
N ARG A 732 -0.86 11.74 21.24
CA ARG A 732 -1.44 11.09 22.41
C ARG A 732 -0.48 11.01 23.59
#